data_AF-A0A914AG60-F1
#
_entry.id   AF-A0A914AG60-F1
#
_cell.length_a   1.000
_cell.length_b   1.000
_cell.length_c   1.000
_cell.angle_alpha   90.00
_cell.angle_beta   90.00
_cell.angle_gamma   90.00
#
_symmetry.space_group_name_H-M   'P 1'
#
loop_
_entity.id
_entity.type
_entity.pdbx_description
1 polymer ?
#
loop_
_entity_poly.entity_id
_entity_poly.type
_entity_poly.pdbx_seq_one_letter_code
_entity_poly.pdbx_strand_id
1 'polypeptide(L)'
;MSKATYYRNKLKHNNPPKYEEYLQSQAKAAKQRRDKFKEDLAKRKPSVAALEQLKRKREQGRARKKKYMEKKKNNQNKNPPKVKINFRKPRDTDRTPAPTRAPTTGTRAATEAKQAYWRERKQAERERLKERPQKLRRIKEKDRNRKRQKRAEFLRKEQERQQQQNTERQGYQSLKTLRNHTTKARKALPKSPEKFASVVCGLVKNSSPRKKKALKNKGLTEATTFSPKIKEIAEKIKQNKGGREALKHFACASIKFATKVQISKHLKLNSGTIRRAIHTSGNRRHVGRGKMSVHLRQKITSFYLREDISRPLPLKRYATKHGPGHVLQMSLTAAHRMFQKEYPDSRVSYSKFTFLRPKNVRLLSKVHHEVCTCVYCMNIKYKLMVVNRVINTTKSTSGVVKIADEYEFVNKLLCPVSDSQRFQNEECVFGTCDKCGNLGDTIRKMYEPVIKEARGTWNWLHWERVEVIEGKPRRVLKTKQGSMGDVLEELINDAERPVQGVSFVKHIVTARWQHRQYSNLKEHLPENWAMMVMDFGQNRKVFYQDEIKAAYYGQMQITMHPVVMYYRQNGTLVRDSMIFLSDDIRHDYHAVEHYLNMASQHLASNMQQVDKEVLWSDGCQSQYKGKGTFADLSLSSDARERNYFGSEHGKGEGDGEIGVVNRAVDQAILGRKVVLNSAKDMWGWCCANLASDSMYSKRSFVYVAKDEISRERPETDVTTLKGSRGYHQIQVAAPYKLKVRRLSCFCFPCLLNNNEMCTNATYTGGKFEIKQLSLKAIRNVHARNRKGVSKAATEINDASVGSELESVNEPQSAPIRQSSRSASPVPPPSDPASIRPNAIECGHFVAVKLHGKRGTSDWYLAKVMDVTETAMCLSYLSKSGSYYVWPDNEDTSWQNRCDYLCHVDPQWTVIGSRIKMTLTSEDRNRCINTFNVSNQL
;
A
#
# COMPACT_ATOMS: atom_id res chain seq x y z
N MET A 1 33.38 18.18 -6.17
CA MET A 1 34.59 18.03 -5.33
C MET A 1 34.63 19.20 -4.36
N SER A 2 35.13 19.03 -3.12
CA SER A 2 35.31 20.18 -2.23
C SER A 2 36.55 20.99 -2.65
N LYS A 3 36.65 22.26 -2.22
CA LYS A 3 37.84 23.11 -2.48
C LYS A 3 39.13 22.40 -2.06
N ALA A 4 39.13 21.70 -0.92
CA ALA A 4 40.25 20.88 -0.46
C ALA A 4 40.58 19.69 -1.39
N THR A 5 39.60 18.99 -1.96
CA THR A 5 39.88 17.91 -2.94
C THR A 5 40.46 18.46 -4.24
N TYR A 6 39.97 19.62 -4.69
CA TYR A 6 40.48 20.30 -5.88
C TYR A 6 41.92 20.79 -5.69
N TYR A 7 42.19 21.51 -4.59
CA TYR A 7 43.53 21.98 -4.24
C TYR A 7 44.53 20.82 -4.11
N ARG A 8 44.15 19.74 -3.40
CA ARG A 8 44.96 18.50 -3.29
C ARG A 8 45.31 17.91 -4.65
N ASN A 9 44.35 17.81 -5.57
CA ASN A 9 44.60 17.25 -6.90
C ASN A 9 45.45 18.19 -7.77
N LYS A 10 45.26 19.51 -7.66
CA LYS A 10 46.10 20.50 -8.36
C LYS A 10 47.55 20.44 -7.87
N LEU A 11 47.78 20.38 -6.55
CA LEU A 11 49.11 20.17 -5.97
C LEU A 11 49.78 18.90 -6.49
N LYS A 12 49.07 17.76 -6.48
CA LYS A 12 49.59 16.48 -6.96
C LYS A 12 50.08 16.52 -8.42
N HIS A 13 49.44 17.33 -9.28
CA HIS A 13 49.82 17.44 -10.69
C HIS A 13 50.82 18.56 -10.97
N ASN A 14 50.77 19.67 -10.25
CA ASN A 14 51.58 20.87 -10.52
C ASN A 14 52.88 20.96 -9.71
N ASN A 15 52.96 20.31 -8.54
CA ASN A 15 54.18 20.27 -7.72
C ASN A 15 54.21 18.98 -6.85
N PRO A 16 54.70 17.85 -7.41
CA PRO A 16 54.72 16.57 -6.71
C PRO A 16 55.49 16.57 -5.37
N PRO A 17 56.69 17.18 -5.24
CA PRO A 17 57.40 17.23 -3.95
C PRO A 17 56.59 17.89 -2.84
N LYS A 18 55.98 19.06 -3.12
CA LYS A 18 55.14 19.79 -2.15
C LYS A 18 53.84 19.06 -1.82
N TYR A 19 53.38 18.17 -2.71
CA TYR A 19 52.29 17.24 -2.43
C TYR A 19 52.72 16.08 -1.50
N GLU A 20 53.97 15.62 -1.57
CA GLU A 20 54.51 14.62 -0.64
C GLU A 20 54.81 15.22 0.74
N GLU A 21 55.36 16.43 0.84
CA GLU A 21 55.44 17.19 2.11
C GLU A 21 54.06 17.31 2.78
N TYR A 22 53.03 17.67 2.00
CA TYR A 22 51.65 17.74 2.47
C TYR A 22 51.14 16.37 2.99
N LEU A 23 51.48 15.27 2.31
CA LEU A 23 51.13 13.91 2.79
C LEU A 23 51.87 13.54 4.08
N GLN A 24 53.15 13.86 4.20
CA GLN A 24 53.97 13.62 5.40
C GLN A 24 53.45 14.45 6.59
N SER A 25 53.12 15.72 6.37
CA SER A 25 52.50 16.61 7.37
C SER A 25 51.14 16.06 7.85
N GLN A 26 50.27 15.62 6.92
CA GLN A 26 49.01 14.96 7.28
C GLN A 26 49.22 13.63 8.03
N ALA A 27 50.26 12.86 7.69
CA ALA A 27 50.62 11.65 8.42
C ALA A 27 51.11 11.95 9.86
N LYS A 28 51.92 13.00 10.05
CA LYS A 28 52.38 13.49 11.36
C LYS A 28 51.21 13.97 12.22
N ALA A 29 50.33 14.82 11.68
CA ALA A 29 49.11 15.28 12.34
C ALA A 29 48.07 14.16 12.60
N ALA A 30 48.08 13.08 11.80
CA ALA A 30 47.29 11.88 12.08
C ALA A 30 47.96 10.97 13.14
N LYS A 31 49.29 10.93 13.23
CA LYS A 31 50.01 10.24 14.32
C LYS A 31 49.72 10.94 15.66
N GLN A 32 49.99 12.24 15.77
CA GLN A 32 49.74 13.04 16.98
C GLN A 32 48.31 12.89 17.52
N ARG A 33 47.28 12.96 16.65
CA ARG A 33 45.88 12.73 17.07
C ARG A 33 45.59 11.31 17.57
N ARG A 34 46.26 10.28 17.02
CA ARG A 34 46.11 8.90 17.50
C ARG A 34 46.84 8.69 18.82
N ASP A 35 47.98 9.33 19.02
CA ASP A 35 48.77 9.18 20.24
C ASP A 35 48.15 9.95 21.41
N LYS A 36 47.66 11.18 21.21
CA LYS A 36 46.81 11.88 22.20
C LYS A 36 45.55 11.06 22.58
N PHE A 37 44.89 10.44 21.59
CA PHE A 37 43.75 9.57 21.86
C PHE A 37 44.11 8.29 22.63
N LYS A 38 45.35 7.80 22.56
CA LYS A 38 45.84 6.73 23.46
C LYS A 38 46.06 7.24 24.88
N GLU A 39 46.59 8.45 25.05
CA GLU A 39 46.78 9.05 26.39
C GLU A 39 45.43 9.29 27.07
N ASP A 40 44.44 9.82 26.34
CA ASP A 40 43.07 10.01 26.84
C ASP A 40 42.38 8.68 27.18
N LEU A 41 42.76 7.58 26.50
CA LEU A 41 42.35 6.22 26.85
C LEU A 41 43.11 5.64 28.05
N ALA A 42 44.40 5.91 28.19
CA ALA A 42 45.24 5.44 29.29
C ALA A 42 44.89 6.11 30.63
N LYS A 43 44.54 7.40 30.59
CA LYS A 43 43.98 8.14 31.74
C LYS A 43 42.65 7.56 32.22
N ARG A 44 41.88 6.94 31.32
CA ARG A 44 40.60 6.26 31.61
C ARG A 44 40.81 4.79 31.98
N LYS A 45 41.45 4.51 33.12
CA LYS A 45 41.47 3.16 33.73
C LYS A 45 40.02 2.66 33.90
N PRO A 46 39.55 1.65 33.15
CA PRO A 46 38.16 1.19 33.28
C PRO A 46 38.01 0.35 34.55
N SER A 47 36.88 0.46 35.24
CA SER A 47 36.59 -0.42 36.39
C SER A 47 36.58 -1.89 35.97
N VAL A 48 36.92 -2.79 36.90
CA VAL A 48 36.98 -4.24 36.65
C VAL A 48 35.66 -4.75 36.05
N ALA A 49 34.52 -4.28 36.57
CA ALA A 49 33.19 -4.59 36.06
C ALA A 49 32.99 -4.19 34.58
N ALA A 50 33.57 -3.08 34.12
CA ALA A 50 33.49 -2.65 32.71
C ALA A 50 34.33 -3.56 31.79
N LEU A 51 35.50 -4.01 32.25
CA LEU A 51 36.33 -5.00 31.55
C LEU A 51 35.63 -6.37 31.47
N GLU A 52 35.00 -6.79 32.57
CA GLU A 52 34.25 -8.06 32.65
C GLU A 52 33.02 -8.05 31.72
N GLN A 53 32.29 -6.93 31.67
CA GLN A 53 31.19 -6.74 30.74
C GLN A 53 31.66 -6.75 29.26
N LEU A 54 32.89 -6.29 28.99
CA LEU A 54 33.48 -6.27 27.65
C LEU A 54 34.04 -7.65 27.22
N LYS A 55 34.55 -8.47 28.15
CA LYS A 55 34.81 -9.92 27.94
C LYS A 55 33.50 -10.63 27.55
N ARG A 56 32.46 -10.54 28.40
CA ARG A 56 31.13 -11.14 28.16
C ARG A 56 30.57 -10.75 26.78
N LYS A 57 30.66 -9.47 26.38
CA LYS A 57 30.23 -9.00 25.05
C LYS A 57 31.05 -9.62 23.90
N ARG A 58 32.37 -9.79 24.05
CA ARG A 58 33.24 -10.47 23.06
C ARG A 58 32.92 -11.96 22.93
N GLU A 59 32.65 -12.64 24.04
CA GLU A 59 32.30 -14.07 24.08
C GLU A 59 30.93 -14.36 23.47
N GLN A 60 29.91 -13.56 23.79
CA GLN A 60 28.61 -13.62 23.11
C GLN A 60 28.77 -13.42 21.59
N GLY A 61 29.68 -12.53 21.15
CA GLY A 61 30.05 -12.37 19.74
C GLY A 61 30.66 -13.64 19.11
N ARG A 62 31.61 -14.28 19.80
CA ARG A 62 32.21 -15.57 19.39
C ARG A 62 31.16 -16.68 19.30
N ALA A 63 30.31 -16.82 20.32
CA ALA A 63 29.25 -17.83 20.38
C ALA A 63 28.19 -17.65 19.26
N ARG A 64 27.77 -16.41 18.98
CA ARG A 64 26.87 -16.10 17.84
C ARG A 64 27.51 -16.49 16.50
N LYS A 65 28.81 -16.25 16.32
CA LYS A 65 29.56 -16.63 15.11
C LYS A 65 29.69 -18.16 14.96
N LYS A 66 29.90 -18.89 16.06
CA LYS A 66 29.91 -20.38 16.07
C LYS A 66 28.55 -20.95 15.63
N LYS A 67 27.46 -20.52 16.29
CA LYS A 67 26.08 -20.93 15.95
C LYS A 67 25.68 -20.64 14.49
N TYR A 68 26.15 -19.52 13.92
CA TYR A 68 25.93 -19.22 12.49
C TYR A 68 26.64 -20.20 11.56
N MET A 69 27.89 -20.56 11.85
CA MET A 69 28.67 -21.52 11.04
C MET A 69 28.10 -22.94 11.14
N GLU A 70 27.67 -23.37 12.32
CA GLU A 70 26.98 -24.66 12.54
C GLU A 70 25.66 -24.73 11.76
N LYS A 71 24.82 -23.69 11.85
CA LYS A 71 23.55 -23.61 11.11
C LYS A 71 23.76 -23.61 9.59
N LYS A 72 24.87 -23.02 9.11
CA LYS A 72 25.28 -23.09 7.71
C LYS A 72 25.71 -24.50 7.29
N LYS A 73 26.50 -25.20 8.13
CA LYS A 73 26.96 -26.59 7.87
C LYS A 73 25.78 -27.56 7.80
N ASN A 74 24.84 -27.46 8.76
CA ASN A 74 23.63 -28.29 8.78
C ASN A 74 22.69 -28.06 7.58
N ASN A 75 22.59 -26.81 7.10
CA ASN A 75 21.82 -26.52 5.87
C ASN A 75 22.46 -27.08 4.59
N GLN A 76 23.78 -27.30 4.56
CA GLN A 76 24.44 -27.96 3.42
C GLN A 76 24.20 -29.48 3.44
N ASN A 77 24.20 -30.12 4.61
CA ASN A 77 23.95 -31.56 4.72
C ASN A 77 22.47 -31.92 4.47
N LYS A 78 21.51 -31.07 4.87
CA LYS A 78 20.06 -31.34 4.66
C LYS A 78 19.56 -31.12 3.23
N ASN A 79 20.36 -30.54 2.34
CA ASN A 79 19.99 -30.31 0.93
C ASN A 79 21.24 -30.41 0.03
N PRO A 80 21.60 -31.60 -0.48
CA PRO A 80 22.58 -31.70 -1.55
C PRO A 80 22.09 -30.90 -2.77
N PRO A 81 22.93 -30.06 -3.40
CA PRO A 81 22.48 -29.07 -4.37
C PRO A 81 22.01 -29.73 -5.68
N LYS A 82 20.69 -29.90 -5.84
CA LYS A 82 20.07 -30.30 -7.11
C LYS A 82 20.37 -29.23 -8.17
N VAL A 83 21.31 -29.53 -9.07
CA VAL A 83 21.85 -28.62 -10.10
C VAL A 83 20.83 -28.35 -11.21
N LYS A 84 19.81 -27.53 -10.91
CA LYS A 84 18.92 -26.93 -11.92
C LYS A 84 19.61 -25.72 -12.56
N ILE A 85 20.28 -25.93 -13.70
CA ILE A 85 20.97 -24.88 -14.47
C ILE A 85 19.95 -23.95 -15.16
N ASN A 86 19.33 -23.06 -14.38
CA ASN A 86 18.59 -21.93 -14.92
C ASN A 86 19.58 -20.79 -15.24
N PHE A 87 19.93 -20.63 -16.53
CA PHE A 87 20.70 -19.49 -17.04
C PHE A 87 19.88 -18.18 -17.02
N ARG A 88 19.50 -17.71 -15.82
CA ARG A 88 19.18 -16.29 -15.61
C ARG A 88 20.51 -15.55 -15.51
N LYS A 89 20.79 -14.68 -16.49
CA LYS A 89 21.94 -13.76 -16.45
C LYS A 89 21.92 -12.99 -15.13
N PRO A 90 23.06 -12.84 -14.41
CA PRO A 90 23.17 -11.84 -13.36
C PRO A 90 22.77 -10.48 -13.94
N ARG A 91 21.88 -9.78 -13.23
CA ARG A 91 21.52 -8.41 -13.58
C ARG A 91 22.43 -7.52 -12.74
N ASP A 92 23.60 -7.21 -13.28
CA ASP A 92 24.59 -6.36 -12.61
C ASP A 92 23.93 -5.07 -12.17
N THR A 93 23.82 -4.90 -10.85
CA THR A 93 23.22 -3.74 -10.19
C THR A 93 24.33 -2.80 -9.73
N ASP A 94 25.31 -2.56 -10.61
CA ASP A 94 26.34 -1.55 -10.39
C ASP A 94 26.81 -0.92 -11.70
N ARG A 95 26.29 0.29 -11.96
CA ARG A 95 26.83 1.28 -12.90
C ARG A 95 26.15 2.62 -12.68
N THR A 96 26.93 3.61 -12.30
CA THR A 96 26.54 5.01 -12.38
C THR A 96 26.20 5.37 -13.84
N PRO A 97 25.17 6.21 -14.08
CA PRO A 97 24.94 6.75 -15.41
C PRO A 97 26.07 7.74 -15.76
N ALA A 98 26.93 7.35 -16.69
CA ALA A 98 27.78 8.32 -17.39
C ALA A 98 26.89 9.33 -18.11
N PRO A 99 27.29 10.61 -18.22
CA PRO A 99 26.46 11.65 -18.83
C PRO A 99 26.19 11.31 -20.30
N THR A 100 24.92 11.40 -20.70
CA THR A 100 24.53 11.34 -22.11
C THR A 100 24.95 12.62 -22.81
N ARG A 101 26.23 12.70 -23.19
CA ARG A 101 26.64 13.50 -24.35
C ARG A 101 25.82 13.04 -25.56
N ALA A 102 25.63 13.95 -26.52
CA ALA A 102 25.11 13.61 -27.84
C ALA A 102 25.92 12.45 -28.47
N PRO A 103 25.35 11.67 -29.41
CA PRO A 103 26.03 10.52 -30.01
C PRO A 103 27.19 10.95 -30.93
N THR A 104 28.32 11.33 -30.32
CA THR A 104 29.59 11.51 -31.01
C THR A 104 30.01 10.17 -31.62
N THR A 105 30.10 10.11 -32.94
CA THR A 105 30.61 8.96 -33.69
C THR A 105 32.05 8.67 -33.27
N GLY A 106 32.24 7.67 -32.41
CA GLY A 106 33.57 7.26 -31.96
C GLY A 106 34.40 6.79 -33.14
N THR A 107 35.50 7.48 -33.42
CA THR A 107 36.39 7.15 -34.54
C THR A 107 37.05 5.78 -34.34
N ARG A 108 37.46 5.17 -35.45
CA ARG A 108 38.13 3.86 -35.48
C ARG A 108 39.35 3.81 -34.54
N ALA A 109 40.19 4.86 -34.59
CA ALA A 109 41.34 5.04 -33.70
C ALA A 109 40.99 4.96 -32.19
N ALA A 110 39.88 5.56 -31.76
CA ALA A 110 39.44 5.48 -30.35
C ALA A 110 39.03 4.05 -29.92
N THR A 111 38.67 3.20 -30.88
CA THR A 111 38.41 1.78 -30.65
C THR A 111 39.72 0.97 -30.62
N GLU A 112 40.67 1.28 -31.50
CA GLU A 112 41.97 0.60 -31.61
C GLU A 112 42.89 0.91 -30.42
N ALA A 113 42.98 2.17 -29.98
CA ALA A 113 43.68 2.55 -28.76
C ALA A 113 43.13 1.84 -27.51
N LYS A 114 41.81 1.68 -27.43
CA LYS A 114 41.16 0.90 -26.36
C LYS A 114 41.52 -0.58 -26.42
N GLN A 115 41.70 -1.15 -27.62
CA GLN A 115 42.19 -2.52 -27.80
C GLN A 115 43.68 -2.68 -27.50
N ALA A 116 44.51 -1.65 -27.69
CA ALA A 116 45.91 -1.63 -27.25
C ALA A 116 46.01 -1.73 -25.72
N TYR A 117 45.33 -0.84 -24.99
CA TYR A 117 45.27 -0.85 -23.52
C TYR A 117 44.84 -2.22 -22.93
N TRP A 118 43.85 -2.89 -23.55
CA TRP A 118 43.43 -4.24 -23.13
C TRP A 118 44.41 -5.37 -23.49
N ARG A 119 45.33 -5.15 -24.45
CA ARG A 119 46.44 -6.08 -24.73
C ARG A 119 47.54 -5.91 -23.68
N GLU A 120 48.03 -4.69 -23.46
CA GLU A 120 49.05 -4.36 -22.45
C GLU A 120 48.66 -4.85 -21.06
N ARG A 121 47.44 -4.55 -20.61
CA ARG A 121 46.93 -5.04 -19.31
C ARG A 121 46.96 -6.56 -19.18
N LYS A 122 46.70 -7.30 -20.26
CA LYS A 122 46.77 -8.77 -20.27
C LYS A 122 48.21 -9.29 -20.29
N GLN A 123 49.15 -8.51 -20.81
CA GLN A 123 50.57 -8.86 -20.84
C GLN A 123 51.18 -8.71 -19.43
N ALA A 124 51.02 -7.53 -18.81
CA ALA A 124 51.44 -7.29 -17.43
C ALA A 124 50.78 -8.24 -16.40
N GLU A 125 49.52 -8.64 -16.63
CA GLU A 125 48.83 -9.63 -15.78
C GLU A 125 49.34 -11.07 -16.02
N ARG A 126 49.88 -11.38 -17.20
CA ARG A 126 50.58 -12.66 -17.47
C ARG A 126 51.96 -12.69 -16.83
N GLU A 127 52.71 -11.60 -16.85
CA GLU A 127 54.02 -11.48 -16.21
C GLU A 127 53.94 -11.61 -14.68
N ARG A 128 53.01 -10.89 -14.04
CA ARG A 128 52.65 -11.07 -12.61
C ARG A 128 52.13 -12.47 -12.24
N LEU A 129 51.88 -13.34 -13.22
CA LEU A 129 51.55 -14.75 -13.03
C LEU A 129 52.73 -15.69 -13.31
N LYS A 130 53.77 -15.27 -14.06
CA LYS A 130 55.06 -15.97 -14.15
C LYS A 130 55.78 -15.93 -12.79
N GLU A 131 55.84 -14.75 -12.17
CA GLU A 131 56.42 -14.49 -10.83
C GLU A 131 55.86 -15.35 -9.69
N ARG A 132 54.72 -16.03 -9.89
CA ARG A 132 53.99 -16.75 -8.82
C ARG A 132 53.66 -18.19 -9.24
N PRO A 133 54.69 -19.06 -9.40
CA PRO A 133 54.52 -20.40 -9.99
C PRO A 133 53.48 -21.27 -9.27
N GLN A 134 53.39 -21.23 -7.94
CA GLN A 134 52.36 -21.94 -7.18
C GLN A 134 50.93 -21.48 -7.53
N LYS A 135 50.73 -20.16 -7.72
CA LYS A 135 49.44 -19.57 -8.12
C LYS A 135 49.08 -19.98 -9.54
N LEU A 136 50.06 -19.97 -10.46
CA LEU A 136 49.89 -20.43 -11.84
C LEU A 136 49.55 -21.93 -11.91
N ARG A 137 50.21 -22.78 -11.11
CA ARG A 137 49.93 -24.22 -10.99
C ARG A 137 48.47 -24.46 -10.56
N ARG A 138 48.03 -23.83 -9.46
CA ARG A 138 46.64 -23.90 -8.95
C ARG A 138 45.59 -23.40 -9.97
N ILE A 139 45.93 -22.41 -10.81
CA ILE A 139 45.04 -21.92 -11.89
C ILE A 139 44.97 -22.94 -13.04
N LYS A 140 46.11 -23.44 -13.54
CA LYS A 140 46.17 -24.49 -14.59
C LYS A 140 45.45 -25.77 -14.17
N GLU A 141 45.55 -26.13 -12.89
CA GLU A 141 44.88 -27.28 -12.29
C GLU A 141 43.35 -27.11 -12.21
N LYS A 142 42.87 -25.97 -11.68
CA LYS A 142 41.43 -25.66 -11.67
C LYS A 142 40.84 -25.61 -13.08
N ASP A 143 41.56 -25.08 -14.06
CA ASP A 143 41.07 -25.05 -15.44
C ASP A 143 41.09 -26.44 -16.12
N ARG A 144 42.07 -27.30 -15.81
CA ARG A 144 42.03 -28.72 -16.22
C ARG A 144 40.85 -29.46 -15.62
N ASN A 145 40.59 -29.33 -14.32
CA ASN A 145 39.44 -29.97 -13.66
C ASN A 145 38.10 -29.45 -14.21
N ARG A 146 37.97 -28.14 -14.43
CA ARG A 146 36.83 -27.49 -15.11
C ARG A 146 36.61 -28.02 -16.53
N LYS A 147 37.68 -28.22 -17.31
CA LYS A 147 37.62 -28.82 -18.66
C LYS A 147 37.22 -30.30 -18.63
N ARG A 148 37.78 -31.09 -17.70
CA ARG A 148 37.44 -32.52 -17.51
C ARG A 148 35.96 -32.68 -17.13
N GLN A 149 35.46 -31.90 -16.18
CA GLN A 149 34.04 -31.86 -15.80
C GLN A 149 33.15 -31.48 -16.98
N LYS A 150 33.49 -30.43 -17.75
CA LYS A 150 32.72 -30.05 -18.95
C LYS A 150 32.71 -31.11 -20.04
N ARG A 151 33.82 -31.84 -20.26
CA ARG A 151 33.87 -32.92 -21.27
C ARG A 151 33.00 -34.11 -20.85
N ALA A 152 33.02 -34.48 -19.57
CA ALA A 152 32.13 -35.51 -19.03
C ALA A 152 30.64 -35.07 -19.07
N GLU A 153 30.32 -33.83 -18.72
CA GLU A 153 28.97 -33.28 -18.82
C GLU A 153 28.45 -33.23 -20.27
N PHE A 154 29.34 -32.95 -21.23
CA PHE A 154 29.02 -32.98 -22.65
C PHE A 154 28.72 -34.41 -23.14
N LEU A 155 29.63 -35.36 -22.90
CA LEU A 155 29.48 -36.78 -23.27
C LEU A 155 28.19 -37.38 -22.69
N ARG A 156 27.88 -37.11 -21.42
CA ARG A 156 26.64 -37.60 -20.81
C ARG A 156 25.39 -37.00 -21.48
N LYS A 157 25.42 -35.71 -21.82
CA LYS A 157 24.35 -35.00 -22.57
C LYS A 157 24.30 -35.35 -24.07
N GLU A 158 25.24 -36.13 -24.56
CA GLU A 158 25.30 -36.69 -25.90
C GLU A 158 24.70 -38.11 -25.89
N GLN A 159 25.09 -38.94 -24.92
CA GLN A 159 24.44 -40.24 -24.64
C GLN A 159 22.95 -40.08 -24.30
N GLU A 160 22.59 -39.16 -23.40
CA GLU A 160 21.19 -38.79 -23.08
C GLU A 160 20.40 -38.42 -24.36
N ARG A 161 21.05 -37.80 -25.35
CA ARG A 161 20.44 -37.40 -26.62
C ARG A 161 20.39 -38.51 -27.67
N GLN A 162 21.36 -39.43 -27.69
CA GLN A 162 21.34 -40.60 -28.56
C GLN A 162 20.23 -41.57 -28.12
N GLN A 163 20.08 -41.81 -26.82
CA GLN A 163 18.95 -42.59 -26.27
C GLN A 163 17.59 -41.97 -26.61
N GLN A 164 17.43 -40.64 -26.46
CA GLN A 164 16.20 -39.95 -26.87
C GLN A 164 15.95 -39.98 -28.38
N GLN A 165 17.00 -39.90 -29.22
CA GLN A 165 16.82 -40.01 -30.68
C GLN A 165 16.45 -41.43 -31.13
N ASN A 166 16.89 -42.48 -30.43
CA ASN A 166 16.46 -43.83 -30.74
C ASN A 166 14.99 -44.07 -30.32
N THR A 167 14.52 -43.46 -29.23
CA THR A 167 13.09 -43.51 -28.86
C THR A 167 12.20 -42.61 -29.74
N GLU A 168 12.67 -41.45 -30.22
CA GLU A 168 11.91 -40.61 -31.18
C GLU A 168 11.84 -41.20 -32.62
N ARG A 169 12.67 -42.20 -32.97
CA ARG A 169 12.75 -42.76 -34.34
C ARG A 169 11.74 -43.86 -34.64
N GLN A 170 11.30 -44.62 -33.66
CA GLN A 170 10.25 -45.61 -33.87
C GLN A 170 8.87 -44.94 -33.87
N GLY A 171 8.08 -45.21 -34.91
CA GLY A 171 6.65 -44.86 -34.91
C GLY A 171 5.86 -45.75 -33.94
N TYR A 172 4.53 -45.69 -34.00
CA TYR A 172 3.67 -46.63 -33.27
C TYR A 172 4.03 -48.08 -33.66
N GLN A 173 4.65 -48.82 -32.73
CA GLN A 173 5.16 -50.18 -32.93
C GLN A 173 4.07 -51.22 -33.31
N SER A 174 2.79 -50.87 -33.17
CA SER A 174 1.66 -51.71 -33.57
C SER A 174 0.55 -50.90 -34.24
N LEU A 175 -0.01 -51.46 -35.31
CA LEU A 175 -1.21 -50.94 -35.97
C LEU A 175 -2.42 -50.88 -35.01
N LYS A 176 -2.50 -51.78 -34.02
CA LYS A 176 -3.54 -51.76 -32.97
C LYS A 176 -3.43 -50.49 -32.12
N THR A 177 -2.22 -50.10 -31.75
CA THR A 177 -1.93 -48.85 -31.00
C THR A 177 -2.24 -47.61 -31.83
N LEU A 178 -1.82 -47.58 -33.11
CA LEU A 178 -2.16 -46.47 -34.02
C LEU A 178 -3.68 -46.32 -34.22
N ARG A 179 -4.40 -47.43 -34.47
CA ARG A 179 -5.87 -47.42 -34.58
C ARG A 179 -6.51 -46.88 -33.28
N ASN A 180 -6.10 -47.38 -32.11
CA ASN A 180 -6.63 -46.92 -30.82
C ASN A 180 -6.45 -45.41 -30.58
N HIS A 181 -5.27 -44.85 -30.88
CA HIS A 181 -5.05 -43.40 -30.78
C HIS A 181 -5.86 -42.61 -31.81
N THR A 182 -5.99 -43.12 -33.04
CA THR A 182 -6.76 -42.48 -34.11
C THR A 182 -8.26 -42.46 -33.79
N THR A 183 -8.82 -43.54 -33.25
CA THR A 183 -10.22 -43.60 -32.81
C THR A 183 -10.49 -42.65 -31.63
N LYS A 184 -9.58 -42.58 -30.66
CA LYS A 184 -9.67 -41.59 -29.56
C LYS A 184 -9.62 -40.14 -30.07
N ALA A 185 -8.76 -39.85 -31.05
CA ALA A 185 -8.71 -38.52 -31.68
C ALA A 185 -9.98 -38.21 -32.50
N ARG A 186 -10.52 -39.17 -33.26
CA ARG A 186 -11.75 -39.00 -34.06
C ARG A 186 -12.98 -38.70 -33.19
N LYS A 187 -13.06 -39.24 -31.97
CA LYS A 187 -14.13 -38.90 -30.99
C LYS A 187 -14.10 -37.42 -30.55
N ALA A 188 -12.96 -36.72 -30.67
CA ALA A 188 -12.80 -35.33 -30.27
C ALA A 188 -12.85 -34.32 -31.44
N LEU A 189 -13.13 -34.78 -32.67
CA LEU A 189 -13.25 -33.94 -33.87
C LEU A 189 -14.72 -33.79 -34.29
N PRO A 190 -15.10 -32.70 -34.99
CA PRO A 190 -16.48 -32.51 -35.45
C PRO A 190 -16.95 -33.63 -36.39
N LYS A 191 -18.22 -34.06 -36.26
CA LYS A 191 -18.84 -35.03 -37.18
C LYS A 191 -19.13 -34.44 -38.59
N SER A 192 -19.38 -33.13 -38.68
CA SER A 192 -19.65 -32.43 -39.95
C SER A 192 -18.37 -32.36 -40.81
N PRO A 193 -18.41 -32.76 -42.11
CA PRO A 193 -17.23 -32.78 -42.98
C PRO A 193 -16.50 -31.44 -43.10
N GLU A 194 -17.24 -30.34 -43.26
CA GLU A 194 -16.67 -28.98 -43.39
C GLU A 194 -15.98 -28.52 -42.11
N LYS A 195 -16.62 -28.77 -40.96
CA LYS A 195 -16.10 -28.42 -39.63
C LYS A 195 -14.88 -29.30 -39.29
N PHE A 196 -14.91 -30.57 -39.68
CA PHE A 196 -13.77 -31.48 -39.60
C PHE A 196 -12.58 -30.98 -40.44
N ALA A 197 -12.80 -30.70 -41.73
CA ALA A 197 -11.77 -30.20 -42.64
C ALA A 197 -11.16 -28.86 -42.14
N SER A 198 -12.01 -27.96 -41.65
CA SER A 198 -11.57 -26.67 -41.06
C SER A 198 -10.66 -26.86 -39.84
N VAL A 199 -11.03 -27.74 -38.91
CA VAL A 199 -10.22 -28.03 -37.71
C VAL A 199 -8.90 -28.72 -38.08
N VAL A 200 -8.93 -29.72 -38.97
CA VAL A 200 -7.72 -30.41 -39.45
C VAL A 200 -6.77 -29.43 -40.16
N CYS A 201 -7.31 -28.54 -41.01
CA CYS A 201 -6.53 -27.48 -41.66
C CYS A 201 -5.87 -26.54 -40.64
N GLY A 202 -6.58 -26.17 -39.56
CA GLY A 202 -6.04 -25.37 -38.46
C GLY A 202 -4.90 -26.05 -37.69
N LEU A 203 -5.04 -27.35 -37.41
CA LEU A 203 -4.00 -28.16 -36.74
C LEU A 203 -2.72 -28.28 -37.58
N VAL A 204 -2.85 -28.43 -38.91
CA VAL A 204 -1.70 -28.42 -39.83
C VAL A 204 -1.06 -27.01 -39.87
N LYS A 205 -1.86 -25.96 -40.06
CA LYS A 205 -1.37 -24.57 -40.16
C LYS A 205 -0.60 -24.11 -38.91
N ASN A 206 -1.05 -24.50 -37.72
CA ASN A 206 -0.44 -24.09 -36.44
C ASN A 206 0.65 -25.04 -35.92
N SER A 207 1.00 -26.09 -36.66
CA SER A 207 2.05 -27.05 -36.27
C SER A 207 3.47 -26.46 -36.31
N SER A 208 4.34 -26.95 -35.42
CA SER A 208 5.74 -26.51 -35.32
C SER A 208 6.60 -26.93 -36.53
N PRO A 209 7.75 -26.29 -36.81
CA PRO A 209 8.53 -26.56 -38.02
C PRO A 209 8.98 -28.03 -38.22
N ARG A 210 9.35 -28.73 -37.14
CA ARG A 210 9.62 -30.19 -37.19
C ARG A 210 8.38 -30.97 -37.61
N LYS A 211 7.21 -30.67 -37.03
CA LYS A 211 5.93 -31.33 -37.35
C LYS A 211 5.49 -31.03 -38.80
N LYS A 212 5.64 -29.79 -39.28
CA LYS A 212 5.36 -29.45 -40.69
C LYS A 212 6.26 -30.21 -41.68
N LYS A 213 7.55 -30.42 -41.37
CA LYS A 213 8.42 -31.27 -42.20
C LYS A 213 7.94 -32.73 -42.22
N ALA A 214 7.57 -33.29 -41.07
CA ALA A 214 7.04 -34.65 -40.98
C ALA A 214 5.70 -34.84 -41.72
N LEU A 215 4.79 -33.86 -41.63
CA LEU A 215 3.52 -33.84 -42.37
C LEU A 215 3.74 -33.76 -43.89
N LYS A 216 4.66 -32.90 -44.36
CA LYS A 216 5.04 -32.83 -45.78
C LYS A 216 5.60 -34.17 -46.28
N ASN A 217 6.42 -34.85 -45.48
CA ASN A 217 6.94 -36.19 -45.78
C ASN A 217 5.87 -37.31 -45.75
N LYS A 218 4.62 -36.99 -45.39
CA LYS A 218 3.45 -37.89 -45.43
C LYS A 218 2.33 -37.34 -46.33
N GLY A 219 2.68 -36.55 -47.35
CA GLY A 219 1.74 -36.03 -48.36
C GLY A 219 0.84 -34.88 -47.91
N LEU A 220 0.65 -34.70 -46.60
CA LEU A 220 -0.18 -33.65 -46.00
C LEU A 220 0.47 -32.27 -46.14
N THR A 221 0.22 -31.64 -47.29
CA THR A 221 0.70 -30.31 -47.66
C THR A 221 -0.39 -29.24 -47.51
N GLU A 222 0.02 -27.97 -47.41
CA GLU A 222 -0.93 -26.85 -47.38
C GLU A 222 -1.49 -26.63 -48.79
N ALA A 223 -2.77 -26.97 -48.98
CA ALA A 223 -3.55 -26.59 -50.16
C ALA A 223 -3.57 -25.05 -50.27
N THR A 224 -2.61 -24.55 -51.03
CA THR A 224 -2.39 -23.12 -51.24
C THR A 224 -3.17 -22.74 -52.48
N THR A 225 -4.37 -22.17 -52.28
CA THR A 225 -5.24 -21.62 -53.33
C THR A 225 -4.60 -20.37 -53.95
N PHE A 226 -3.53 -20.61 -54.71
CA PHE A 226 -2.82 -19.62 -55.51
C PHE A 226 -3.60 -19.49 -56.82
N SER A 227 -4.50 -18.51 -56.91
CA SER A 227 -5.32 -18.31 -58.11
C SER A 227 -4.42 -18.17 -59.36
N PRO A 228 -4.57 -19.00 -60.40
CA PRO A 228 -3.72 -18.96 -61.59
C PRO A 228 -3.69 -17.57 -62.26
N LYS A 229 -4.84 -16.87 -62.27
CA LYS A 229 -4.97 -15.48 -62.76
C LYS A 229 -3.95 -14.52 -62.15
N ILE A 230 -3.56 -14.69 -60.89
CA ILE A 230 -2.59 -13.80 -60.23
C ILE A 230 -1.15 -14.05 -60.71
N LYS A 231 -0.79 -15.29 -61.08
CA LYS A 231 0.47 -15.56 -61.78
C LYS A 231 0.46 -14.92 -63.16
N GLU A 232 -0.61 -15.17 -63.92
CA GLU A 232 -0.76 -14.69 -65.30
C GLU A 232 -0.68 -13.16 -65.42
N ILE A 233 -1.39 -12.44 -64.55
CA ILE A 233 -1.33 -10.97 -64.45
C ILE A 233 0.09 -10.50 -64.07
N ALA A 234 0.76 -11.20 -63.14
CA ALA A 234 2.12 -10.86 -62.73
C ALA A 234 3.20 -11.15 -63.78
N GLU A 235 2.97 -12.09 -64.71
CA GLU A 235 3.83 -12.30 -65.88
C GLU A 235 3.56 -11.24 -66.96
N LYS A 236 2.29 -11.02 -67.34
CA LYS A 236 1.89 -10.03 -68.36
C LYS A 236 2.40 -8.61 -68.02
N ILE A 237 2.35 -8.19 -66.76
CA ILE A 237 2.85 -6.85 -66.35
C ILE A 237 4.39 -6.74 -66.40
N LYS A 238 5.17 -7.84 -66.44
CA LYS A 238 6.64 -7.74 -66.62
C LYS A 238 7.04 -7.29 -68.02
N GLN A 239 6.23 -7.59 -69.03
CA GLN A 239 6.63 -7.49 -70.43
C GLN A 239 6.62 -6.04 -70.95
N ASN A 240 5.79 -5.17 -70.38
CA ASN A 240 5.76 -3.75 -70.75
C ASN A 240 6.90 -2.95 -70.11
N LYS A 241 7.60 -2.12 -70.92
CA LYS A 241 8.50 -1.07 -70.41
C LYS A 241 7.70 -0.16 -69.45
N GLY A 242 8.16 -0.04 -68.21
CA GLY A 242 7.46 0.67 -67.12
C GLY A 242 6.59 -0.21 -66.19
N GLY A 243 6.28 -1.46 -66.56
CA GLY A 243 5.44 -2.35 -65.75
C GLY A 243 6.00 -2.67 -64.35
N ARG A 244 7.33 -2.64 -64.20
CA ARG A 244 8.04 -2.73 -62.90
C ARG A 244 7.73 -1.60 -61.93
N GLU A 245 7.32 -0.43 -62.44
CA GLU A 245 6.92 0.74 -61.65
C GLU A 245 5.44 0.66 -61.28
N ALA A 246 4.58 0.33 -62.25
CA ALA A 246 3.15 0.06 -62.02
C ALA A 246 2.94 -1.01 -60.93
N LEU A 247 3.72 -2.10 -60.96
CA LEU A 247 3.62 -3.18 -59.96
C LEU A 247 3.99 -2.71 -58.53
N LYS A 248 4.88 -1.72 -58.36
CA LYS A 248 5.19 -1.11 -57.04
C LYS A 248 3.98 -0.35 -56.49
N HIS A 249 3.30 0.42 -57.34
CA HIS A 249 2.09 1.17 -56.96
C HIS A 249 0.92 0.23 -56.63
N PHE A 250 0.69 -0.78 -57.46
CA PHE A 250 -0.36 -1.79 -57.24
C PHE A 250 -0.14 -2.57 -55.94
N ALA A 251 1.12 -2.94 -55.64
CA ALA A 251 1.49 -3.60 -54.38
C ALA A 251 1.32 -2.69 -53.15
N CYS A 252 1.41 -1.37 -53.30
CA CYS A 252 1.12 -0.44 -52.19
C CYS A 252 -0.38 -0.36 -51.89
N ALA A 253 -1.21 -0.20 -52.93
CA ALA A 253 -2.61 0.18 -52.82
C ALA A 253 -3.51 -0.78 -51.99
N SER A 254 -3.64 -2.05 -52.39
CA SER A 254 -4.91 -2.77 -52.15
C SER A 254 -4.86 -4.05 -51.31
N ILE A 255 -3.73 -4.45 -50.70
CA ILE A 255 -3.60 -5.79 -50.07
C ILE A 255 -3.12 -5.78 -48.60
N LYS A 256 -3.74 -6.67 -47.80
CA LYS A 256 -3.44 -6.95 -46.37
C LYS A 256 -1.99 -7.44 -46.17
N PHE A 257 -1.47 -7.21 -44.95
CA PHE A 257 -0.05 -7.35 -44.60
C PHE A 257 0.60 -8.70 -44.93
N ALA A 258 -0.12 -9.82 -44.78
CA ALA A 258 0.43 -11.16 -45.01
C ALA A 258 0.89 -11.37 -46.47
N THR A 259 0.06 -10.98 -47.44
CA THR A 259 0.34 -11.16 -48.87
C THR A 259 1.52 -10.31 -49.35
N LYS A 260 1.70 -9.12 -48.76
CA LYS A 260 2.85 -8.23 -49.04
C LYS A 260 4.20 -8.89 -48.71
N VAL A 261 4.25 -9.80 -47.74
CA VAL A 261 5.47 -10.57 -47.38
C VAL A 261 5.73 -11.74 -48.34
N GLN A 262 4.68 -12.29 -48.97
CA GLN A 262 4.81 -13.36 -49.96
C GLN A 262 5.23 -12.82 -51.33
N ILE A 263 4.63 -11.71 -51.78
CA ILE A 263 4.97 -11.03 -53.05
C ILE A 263 6.43 -10.54 -53.03
N SER A 264 6.89 -9.93 -51.92
CA SER A 264 8.28 -9.44 -51.82
C SER A 264 9.34 -10.55 -51.89
N LYS A 265 9.03 -11.76 -51.39
CA LYS A 265 9.89 -12.94 -51.57
C LYS A 265 9.95 -13.40 -53.03
N HIS A 266 8.81 -13.47 -53.72
CA HIS A 266 8.77 -13.97 -55.10
C HIS A 266 9.46 -13.03 -56.10
N LEU A 267 9.37 -11.70 -55.87
CA LEU A 267 9.97 -10.67 -56.73
C LEU A 267 11.42 -10.29 -56.34
N LYS A 268 12.05 -11.00 -55.38
CA LYS A 268 13.41 -10.73 -54.85
C LYS A 268 13.66 -9.28 -54.40
N LEU A 269 12.61 -8.55 -53.98
CA LEU A 269 12.74 -7.12 -53.61
C LEU A 269 13.27 -6.94 -52.18
N ASN A 270 14.34 -6.16 -52.04
CA ASN A 270 14.92 -5.86 -50.72
C ASN A 270 13.94 -5.05 -49.85
N SER A 271 13.73 -5.51 -48.62
CA SER A 271 12.86 -4.86 -47.62
C SER A 271 13.20 -3.37 -47.35
N GLY A 272 14.47 -2.98 -47.47
CA GLY A 272 14.92 -1.59 -47.32
C GLY A 272 14.53 -0.67 -48.49
N THR A 273 14.24 -1.24 -49.67
CA THR A 273 13.76 -0.49 -50.84
C THR A 273 12.26 -0.23 -50.72
N ILE A 274 11.48 -1.24 -50.32
CA ILE A 274 10.05 -1.09 -50.02
C ILE A 274 9.84 -0.07 -48.89
N ARG A 275 10.65 -0.14 -47.82
CA ARG A 275 10.55 0.81 -46.70
C ARG A 275 10.86 2.26 -47.12
N ARG A 276 11.81 2.48 -48.05
CA ARG A 276 12.08 3.81 -48.61
C ARG A 276 10.92 4.33 -49.46
N ALA A 277 10.39 3.51 -50.37
CA ALA A 277 9.23 3.88 -51.19
C ALA A 277 7.99 4.26 -50.36
N ILE A 278 7.77 3.61 -49.22
CA ILE A 278 6.71 3.97 -48.26
C ILE A 278 6.93 5.37 -47.65
N HIS A 279 8.17 5.77 -47.37
CA HIS A 279 8.47 7.13 -46.91
C HIS A 279 8.26 8.17 -48.01
N THR A 280 8.64 7.90 -49.26
CA THR A 280 8.45 8.83 -50.38
C THR A 280 6.97 9.01 -50.74
N SER A 281 6.21 7.90 -50.83
CA SER A 281 4.77 7.93 -51.14
C SER A 281 3.88 8.38 -49.97
N GLY A 282 4.42 8.38 -48.73
CA GLY A 282 3.73 8.90 -47.55
C GLY A 282 3.55 10.43 -47.56
N ASN A 283 4.21 11.15 -48.47
CA ASN A 283 4.21 12.62 -48.48
C ASN A 283 2.98 13.25 -49.18
N ARG A 284 1.83 12.56 -49.19
CA ARG A 284 0.55 13.27 -49.32
C ARG A 284 0.44 14.18 -48.10
N ARG A 285 0.55 15.50 -48.32
CA ARG A 285 0.26 16.51 -47.30
C ARG A 285 -1.11 16.17 -46.71
N HIS A 286 -1.16 15.73 -45.45
CA HIS A 286 -2.41 15.75 -44.72
C HIS A 286 -2.80 17.21 -44.61
N VAL A 287 -3.78 17.64 -45.42
CA VAL A 287 -4.51 18.89 -45.21
C VAL A 287 -4.88 18.90 -43.73
N GLY A 288 -4.33 19.86 -43.00
CA GLY A 288 -4.36 19.81 -41.56
C GLY A 288 -5.81 19.84 -41.10
N ARG A 289 -6.30 18.74 -40.49
CA ARG A 289 -7.48 18.82 -39.64
C ARG A 289 -7.18 19.92 -38.64
N GLY A 290 -7.87 21.05 -38.78
CA GLY A 290 -7.42 22.37 -38.31
C GLY A 290 -6.97 22.33 -36.86
N LYS A 291 -6.01 23.20 -36.47
CA LYS A 291 -5.41 23.25 -35.12
C LYS A 291 -6.50 23.18 -34.04
N MET A 292 -6.83 21.96 -33.61
CA MET A 292 -7.98 21.69 -32.75
C MET A 292 -7.83 22.52 -31.47
N SER A 293 -8.82 23.39 -31.23
CA SER A 293 -8.59 24.64 -30.49
C SER A 293 -7.92 24.40 -29.14
N VAL A 294 -7.01 25.32 -28.78
CA VAL A 294 -6.27 25.23 -27.52
C VAL A 294 -7.26 25.22 -26.35
N HIS A 295 -8.30 26.06 -26.43
CA HIS A 295 -9.45 26.06 -25.52
C HIS A 295 -10.11 24.67 -25.37
N LEU A 296 -10.42 23.96 -26.46
CA LEU A 296 -11.03 22.62 -26.38
C LEU A 296 -10.09 21.58 -25.74
N ARG A 297 -8.77 21.68 -25.98
CA ARG A 297 -7.78 20.85 -25.28
C ARG A 297 -7.71 21.16 -23.79
N GLN A 298 -7.76 22.44 -23.42
CA GLN A 298 -7.78 22.91 -22.04
C GLN A 298 -9.06 22.45 -21.35
N LYS A 299 -10.24 22.69 -21.93
CA LYS A 299 -11.55 22.25 -21.41
C LYS A 299 -11.60 20.73 -21.14
N ILE A 300 -11.11 19.89 -22.07
CA ILE A 300 -10.99 18.44 -21.85
C ILE A 300 -9.95 18.10 -20.76
N THR A 301 -8.84 18.84 -20.68
CA THR A 301 -7.79 18.64 -19.67
C THR A 301 -8.30 18.97 -18.27
N SER A 302 -8.93 20.14 -18.09
CA SER A 302 -9.55 20.58 -16.85
C SER A 302 -10.69 19.66 -16.44
N PHE A 303 -11.55 19.22 -17.37
CA PHE A 303 -12.58 18.23 -17.09
C PHE A 303 -11.99 16.92 -16.56
N TYR A 304 -10.90 16.41 -17.17
CA TYR A 304 -10.23 15.21 -16.65
C TYR A 304 -9.54 15.42 -15.29
N LEU A 305 -9.16 16.64 -14.93
CA LEU A 305 -8.48 16.99 -13.68
C LEU A 305 -9.44 17.49 -12.58
N ARG A 306 -10.73 17.68 -12.88
CA ARG A 306 -11.75 17.82 -11.84
C ARG A 306 -11.76 16.57 -10.97
N GLU A 307 -11.85 16.79 -9.67
CA GLU A 307 -11.69 15.75 -8.66
C GLU A 307 -12.89 14.78 -8.61
N ASP A 308 -14.08 15.20 -9.08
CA ASP A 308 -15.23 14.30 -9.34
C ASP A 308 -15.01 13.34 -10.52
N ILE A 309 -14.22 13.74 -11.51
CA ILE A 309 -13.86 12.91 -12.66
C ILE A 309 -12.63 12.05 -12.35
N SER A 310 -11.59 12.61 -11.71
CA SER A 310 -10.43 11.86 -11.24
C SER A 310 -9.81 12.42 -9.95
N ARG A 311 -9.68 11.59 -8.90
CA ARG A 311 -9.04 11.99 -7.65
C ARG A 311 -7.51 12.06 -7.80
N PRO A 312 -6.81 13.00 -7.14
CA PRO A 312 -5.36 12.90 -6.98
C PRO A 312 -4.98 11.64 -6.21
N LEU A 313 -3.82 11.09 -6.53
CA LEU A 313 -3.26 9.89 -5.91
C LEU A 313 -2.17 10.30 -4.90
N PRO A 314 -2.38 10.13 -3.58
CA PRO A 314 -1.51 10.72 -2.55
C PRO A 314 -0.09 10.15 -2.53
N LEU A 315 0.10 8.93 -3.04
CA LEU A 315 1.41 8.28 -2.99
C LEU A 315 2.35 8.80 -4.08
N LYS A 316 3.50 9.35 -3.66
CA LYS A 316 4.68 9.78 -4.45
C LYS A 316 5.06 8.92 -5.67
N ARG A 317 4.75 7.62 -5.66
CA ARG A 317 4.89 6.68 -6.79
C ARG A 317 4.03 7.00 -8.03
N TYR A 318 2.97 7.78 -7.87
CA TYR A 318 1.98 8.05 -8.92
C TYR A 318 2.20 9.38 -9.63
N ALA A 319 2.75 10.38 -8.94
CA ALA A 319 3.13 11.69 -9.48
C ALA A 319 4.04 11.58 -10.73
N THR A 320 3.96 12.55 -11.63
CA THR A 320 4.64 12.54 -12.93
C THR A 320 5.44 13.81 -13.17
N LYS A 321 6.10 13.95 -14.33
CA LYS A 321 6.66 15.23 -14.80
C LYS A 321 5.60 16.20 -15.38
N HIS A 322 4.32 15.82 -15.27
CA HIS A 322 3.14 16.56 -15.73
C HIS A 322 2.21 16.80 -14.53
N GLY A 323 2.77 17.10 -13.36
CA GLY A 323 2.02 17.29 -12.12
C GLY A 323 1.66 16.00 -11.36
N PRO A 324 0.86 16.14 -10.28
CA PRO A 324 0.40 15.02 -9.46
C PRO A 324 -0.36 13.98 -10.28
N GLY A 325 -0.21 12.72 -9.90
CA GLY A 325 -0.87 11.60 -10.56
C GLY A 325 -2.31 11.53 -10.10
N HIS A 326 -3.24 11.24 -11.01
CA HIS A 326 -4.66 11.11 -10.69
C HIS A 326 -5.19 9.74 -11.12
N VAL A 327 -6.30 9.29 -10.55
CA VAL A 327 -7.06 8.11 -11.04
C VAL A 327 -8.53 8.49 -11.28
N LEU A 328 -9.01 8.18 -12.49
CA LEU A 328 -10.42 8.33 -12.85
C LEU A 328 -11.31 7.63 -11.82
N GLN A 329 -12.34 8.31 -11.31
CA GLN A 329 -13.32 7.70 -10.41
C GLN A 329 -14.37 6.86 -11.17
N MET A 330 -14.52 7.12 -12.46
CA MET A 330 -15.53 6.50 -13.32
C MET A 330 -14.92 5.89 -14.59
N SER A 331 -15.73 5.15 -15.34
CA SER A 331 -15.32 4.65 -16.66
C SER A 331 -15.07 5.79 -17.66
N LEU A 332 -14.20 5.57 -18.65
CA LEU A 332 -14.00 6.55 -19.73
C LEU A 332 -15.30 6.87 -20.48
N THR A 333 -16.21 5.91 -20.58
CA THR A 333 -17.52 6.06 -21.24
C THR A 333 -18.46 6.95 -20.42
N ALA A 334 -18.47 6.79 -19.08
CA ALA A 334 -19.22 7.67 -18.18
C ALA A 334 -18.67 9.10 -18.23
N ALA A 335 -17.35 9.26 -18.11
CA ALA A 335 -16.69 10.56 -18.23
C ALA A 335 -16.96 11.26 -19.57
N HIS A 336 -17.01 10.50 -20.67
CA HIS A 336 -17.34 11.04 -21.99
C HIS A 336 -18.81 11.46 -22.11
N ARG A 337 -19.75 10.66 -21.60
CA ARG A 337 -21.18 11.01 -21.54
C ARG A 337 -21.42 12.26 -20.68
N MET A 338 -20.76 12.37 -19.53
CA MET A 338 -20.81 13.58 -18.69
C MET A 338 -20.24 14.80 -19.42
N PHE A 339 -19.08 14.68 -20.07
CA PHE A 339 -18.53 15.77 -20.89
C PHE A 339 -19.50 16.22 -22.00
N GLN A 340 -20.22 15.29 -22.64
CA GLN A 340 -21.23 15.63 -23.64
C GLN A 340 -22.51 16.26 -23.06
N LYS A 341 -22.95 15.88 -21.85
CA LYS A 341 -24.11 16.52 -21.17
C LYS A 341 -23.74 17.90 -20.60
N GLU A 342 -22.50 18.10 -20.17
CA GLU A 342 -22.01 19.39 -19.65
C GLU A 342 -21.60 20.39 -20.75
N TYR A 343 -21.13 19.91 -21.91
CA TYR A 343 -20.69 20.76 -23.03
C TYR A 343 -21.27 20.28 -24.38
N PRO A 344 -22.59 20.45 -24.63
CA PRO A 344 -23.24 19.96 -25.85
C PRO A 344 -22.59 20.47 -27.15
N ASP A 345 -22.13 21.72 -27.15
CA ASP A 345 -21.50 22.39 -28.30
C ASP A 345 -20.10 21.84 -28.59
N SER A 346 -19.43 21.29 -27.56
CA SER A 346 -18.08 20.73 -27.66
C SER A 346 -18.11 19.31 -28.22
N ARG A 347 -18.60 19.17 -29.46
CA ARG A 347 -18.76 17.88 -30.17
C ARG A 347 -17.42 17.14 -30.35
N VAL A 348 -17.11 16.25 -29.40
CA VAL A 348 -15.89 15.43 -29.39
C VAL A 348 -16.26 13.95 -29.33
N SER A 349 -15.72 13.15 -30.26
CA SER A 349 -15.95 11.70 -30.28
C SER A 349 -15.18 10.97 -29.16
N TYR A 350 -15.72 9.85 -28.69
CA TYR A 350 -15.16 9.05 -27.60
C TYR A 350 -13.66 8.73 -27.80
N SER A 351 -13.28 8.26 -29.00
CA SER A 351 -11.89 7.94 -29.35
C SER A 351 -10.96 9.16 -29.32
N LYS A 352 -11.50 10.37 -29.54
CA LYS A 352 -10.74 11.62 -29.48
C LYS A 352 -10.62 12.14 -28.05
N PHE A 353 -11.71 12.13 -27.29
CA PHE A 353 -11.75 12.47 -25.86
C PHE A 353 -10.77 11.60 -25.06
N THR A 354 -10.83 10.28 -25.24
CA THR A 354 -9.96 9.32 -24.54
C THR A 354 -8.48 9.39 -24.94
N PHE A 355 -8.17 9.83 -26.17
CA PHE A 355 -6.80 10.13 -26.62
C PHE A 355 -6.23 11.40 -25.99
N LEU A 356 -7.08 12.39 -25.69
CA LEU A 356 -6.68 13.67 -25.12
C LEU A 356 -6.53 13.65 -23.59
N ARG A 357 -6.82 12.52 -22.93
CA ARG A 357 -6.65 12.36 -21.48
C ARG A 357 -5.20 12.70 -21.05
N PRO A 358 -5.00 13.57 -20.04
CA PRO A 358 -3.68 13.93 -19.54
C PRO A 358 -2.85 12.71 -19.10
N LYS A 359 -1.52 12.77 -19.30
CA LYS A 359 -0.62 11.62 -19.04
C LYS A 359 -0.44 11.30 -17.55
N ASN A 360 -0.79 12.23 -16.67
CA ASN A 360 -0.85 12.05 -15.23
C ASN A 360 -2.17 11.41 -14.75
N VAL A 361 -3.25 11.46 -15.55
CA VAL A 361 -4.55 10.85 -15.26
C VAL A 361 -4.58 9.39 -15.72
N ARG A 362 -4.75 8.48 -14.76
CA ARG A 362 -4.69 7.03 -14.94
C ARG A 362 -6.07 6.39 -15.01
N LEU A 363 -6.14 5.24 -15.68
CA LEU A 363 -7.28 4.33 -15.59
C LEU A 363 -7.23 3.57 -14.26
N LEU A 364 -8.39 3.27 -13.68
CA LEU A 364 -8.57 2.38 -12.52
C LEU A 364 -7.76 1.08 -12.67
N SER A 365 -7.84 0.43 -13.84
CA SER A 365 -7.13 -0.81 -14.18
C SER A 365 -5.60 -0.70 -14.25
N LYS A 366 -5.01 0.47 -13.98
CA LYS A 366 -3.55 0.70 -13.90
C LYS A 366 -3.09 1.26 -12.55
N VAL A 367 -3.92 1.12 -11.52
CA VAL A 367 -3.58 1.35 -10.11
C VAL A 367 -3.39 -0.01 -9.43
N HIS A 368 -2.42 -0.11 -8.51
CA HIS A 368 -2.10 -1.35 -7.80
C HIS A 368 -1.78 -1.01 -6.34
N HIS A 369 -2.65 -1.41 -5.42
CA HIS A 369 -2.83 -0.82 -4.08
C HIS A 369 -3.45 0.59 -4.15
N GLU A 370 -4.75 0.64 -3.82
CA GLU A 370 -5.47 1.85 -3.45
C GLU A 370 -5.34 2.06 -1.94
N VAL A 371 -5.23 3.31 -1.50
CA VAL A 371 -5.07 3.69 -0.08
C VAL A 371 -6.02 4.84 0.23
N CYS A 372 -6.28 5.09 1.51
CA CYS A 372 -7.13 6.19 1.98
C CYS A 372 -8.52 6.21 1.32
N THR A 373 -9.13 5.03 1.18
CA THR A 373 -10.51 4.83 0.74
C THR A 373 -11.47 4.99 1.91
N CYS A 374 -12.60 5.67 1.69
CA CYS A 374 -13.69 5.74 2.65
C CYS A 374 -14.18 4.34 3.06
N VAL A 375 -14.26 4.08 4.37
CA VAL A 375 -14.65 2.81 4.96
C VAL A 375 -16.09 2.43 4.61
N TYR A 376 -17.00 3.40 4.68
CA TYR A 376 -18.44 3.21 4.47
C TYR A 376 -18.72 2.80 3.03
N CYS A 377 -18.09 3.51 2.08
CA CYS A 377 -18.12 3.15 0.67
C CYS A 377 -17.55 1.75 0.42
N MET A 378 -16.41 1.41 1.02
CA MET A 378 -15.79 0.08 0.85
C MET A 378 -16.64 -1.05 1.45
N ASN A 379 -17.29 -0.84 2.60
CA ASN A 379 -18.17 -1.82 3.24
C ASN A 379 -19.38 -2.17 2.36
N ILE A 380 -20.10 -1.16 1.88
CA ILE A 380 -21.18 -1.31 0.89
C ILE A 380 -20.66 -2.04 -0.36
N LYS A 381 -19.53 -1.58 -0.92
CA LYS A 381 -18.93 -2.13 -2.14
C LYS A 381 -18.56 -3.61 -2.00
N TYR A 382 -17.99 -4.05 -0.88
CA TYR A 382 -17.64 -5.45 -0.65
C TYR A 382 -18.87 -6.38 -0.61
N LYS A 383 -20.00 -5.89 -0.08
CA LYS A 383 -21.28 -6.61 -0.05
C LYS A 383 -21.93 -6.67 -1.43
N LEU A 384 -22.00 -5.54 -2.14
CA LEU A 384 -22.44 -5.49 -3.53
C LEU A 384 -21.59 -6.39 -4.44
N MET A 385 -20.29 -6.55 -4.18
CA MET A 385 -19.41 -7.51 -4.90
C MET A 385 -19.76 -9.00 -4.65
N VAL A 386 -20.48 -9.33 -3.57
CA VAL A 386 -21.00 -10.68 -3.30
C VAL A 386 -22.39 -10.85 -3.89
N VAL A 387 -23.30 -9.89 -3.71
CA VAL A 387 -24.64 -9.90 -4.32
C VAL A 387 -24.54 -9.98 -5.85
N ASN A 388 -23.71 -9.13 -6.48
CA ASN A 388 -23.43 -9.19 -7.92
C ASN A 388 -22.81 -10.53 -8.36
N ARG A 389 -22.12 -11.27 -7.48
CA ARG A 389 -21.54 -12.59 -7.84
C ARG A 389 -22.66 -13.60 -8.07
N VAL A 390 -23.70 -13.60 -7.23
CA VAL A 390 -24.86 -14.49 -7.38
C VAL A 390 -25.66 -14.17 -8.66
N ILE A 391 -25.89 -12.88 -8.93
CA ILE A 391 -26.55 -12.41 -10.18
C ILE A 391 -25.70 -12.72 -11.44
N ASN A 392 -24.42 -13.10 -11.29
CA ASN A 392 -23.61 -13.63 -12.39
C ASN A 392 -23.67 -15.16 -12.54
N THR A 393 -24.06 -15.91 -11.50
CA THR A 393 -24.13 -17.38 -11.54
C THR A 393 -25.51 -17.93 -11.84
N THR A 394 -26.59 -17.26 -11.42
CA THR A 394 -27.93 -17.86 -11.46
C THR A 394 -28.79 -17.28 -12.57
N LYS A 395 -29.26 -18.15 -13.48
CA LYS A 395 -30.04 -17.78 -14.68
C LYS A 395 -31.40 -17.16 -14.36
N SER A 396 -31.98 -17.50 -13.21
CA SER A 396 -33.34 -17.11 -12.83
C SER A 396 -33.44 -15.67 -12.32
N THR A 397 -32.33 -15.06 -11.86
CA THR A 397 -32.20 -13.61 -11.61
C THR A 397 -32.33 -12.68 -12.85
N SER A 398 -32.97 -13.14 -13.93
CA SER A 398 -33.17 -12.44 -15.22
C SER A 398 -34.14 -11.26 -15.09
N GLY A 399 -33.70 -10.22 -14.39
CA GLY A 399 -34.44 -8.99 -14.09
C GLY A 399 -33.74 -8.13 -13.02
N VAL A 400 -32.92 -8.74 -12.15
CA VAL A 400 -32.16 -8.03 -11.11
C VAL A 400 -30.98 -7.30 -11.74
N VAL A 401 -30.99 -5.96 -11.68
CA VAL A 401 -29.92 -5.13 -12.26
C VAL A 401 -28.67 -5.20 -11.40
N LYS A 402 -27.52 -5.48 -12.03
CA LYS A 402 -26.20 -5.47 -11.40
C LYS A 402 -25.78 -4.03 -11.11
N ILE A 403 -25.51 -3.72 -9.85
CA ILE A 403 -25.12 -2.38 -9.40
C ILE A 403 -23.60 -2.29 -9.39
N ALA A 404 -23.02 -1.43 -10.22
CA ALA A 404 -21.58 -1.36 -10.49
C ALA A 404 -20.80 -0.65 -9.38
N ASP A 405 -21.40 0.36 -8.73
CA ASP A 405 -20.76 1.19 -7.72
C ASP A 405 -21.75 1.76 -6.68
N GLU A 406 -21.17 2.35 -5.65
CA GLU A 406 -21.82 3.01 -4.51
C GLU A 406 -22.74 4.19 -4.88
N TYR A 407 -22.53 4.83 -6.04
CA TYR A 407 -23.40 5.91 -6.52
C TYR A 407 -24.61 5.35 -7.27
N GLU A 408 -24.42 4.32 -8.09
CA GLU A 408 -25.54 3.58 -8.69
C GLU A 408 -26.43 2.95 -7.60
N PHE A 409 -25.84 2.44 -6.51
CA PHE A 409 -26.60 1.95 -5.35
C PHE A 409 -27.51 3.04 -4.77
N VAL A 410 -26.96 4.20 -4.39
CA VAL A 410 -27.77 5.32 -3.86
C VAL A 410 -28.81 5.81 -4.88
N ASN A 411 -28.48 5.88 -6.17
CA ASN A 411 -29.43 6.26 -7.22
C ASN A 411 -30.55 5.22 -7.44
N LYS A 412 -30.40 3.98 -6.97
CA LYS A 412 -31.42 2.91 -7.04
C LYS A 412 -32.27 2.79 -5.77
N LEU A 413 -31.84 3.37 -4.65
CA LEU A 413 -32.60 3.41 -3.40
C LEU A 413 -33.53 4.63 -3.29
N LEU A 414 -33.35 5.65 -4.13
CA LEU A 414 -34.03 6.93 -4.03
C LEU A 414 -34.97 7.20 -5.21
N CYS A 415 -35.91 8.14 -5.00
CA CYS A 415 -36.76 8.63 -6.08
C CYS A 415 -35.93 9.17 -7.26
N PRO A 416 -36.41 9.01 -8.52
CA PRO A 416 -35.76 9.58 -9.69
C PRO A 416 -35.57 11.10 -9.57
N VAL A 417 -34.42 11.59 -10.04
CA VAL A 417 -34.16 13.03 -10.17
C VAL A 417 -34.85 13.53 -11.44
N SER A 418 -35.62 14.62 -11.34
CA SER A 418 -36.22 15.25 -12.53
C SER A 418 -35.14 15.86 -13.44
N ASP A 419 -35.38 15.96 -14.76
CA ASP A 419 -34.36 16.43 -15.71
C ASP A 419 -33.88 17.87 -15.48
N SER A 420 -34.69 18.70 -14.79
CA SER A 420 -34.35 20.05 -14.35
C SER A 420 -33.44 20.08 -13.10
N GLN A 421 -33.39 19.00 -12.32
CA GLN A 421 -32.63 18.91 -11.06
C GLN A 421 -31.28 18.19 -11.25
N ARG A 422 -30.28 18.57 -10.43
CA ARG A 422 -28.93 17.95 -10.44
C ARG A 422 -28.63 17.07 -9.22
N PHE A 423 -29.54 17.01 -8.26
CA PHE A 423 -29.47 16.21 -7.03
C PHE A 423 -30.88 15.69 -6.69
N GLN A 424 -30.97 14.59 -5.95
CA GLN A 424 -32.22 14.13 -5.35
C GLN A 424 -32.83 15.19 -4.42
N ASN A 425 -34.17 15.21 -4.29
CA ASN A 425 -34.90 16.10 -3.38
C ASN A 425 -34.40 16.00 -1.94
N GLU A 426 -34.53 17.08 -1.15
CA GLU A 426 -34.05 17.13 0.24
C GLU A 426 -34.53 15.92 1.07
N GLU A 427 -35.83 15.64 1.01
CA GLU A 427 -36.49 14.57 1.76
C GLU A 427 -35.85 13.19 1.48
N CYS A 428 -35.54 12.90 0.21
CA CYS A 428 -34.90 11.66 -0.20
C CYS A 428 -33.45 11.56 0.34
N VAL A 429 -32.75 12.70 0.45
CA VAL A 429 -31.36 12.77 0.90
C VAL A 429 -31.24 12.63 2.43
N PHE A 430 -32.21 13.16 3.18
CA PHE A 430 -32.19 13.14 4.65
C PHE A 430 -33.08 12.07 5.29
N GLY A 431 -33.90 11.35 4.50
CA GLY A 431 -34.67 10.19 4.93
C GLY A 431 -36.11 10.49 5.36
N THR A 432 -36.66 11.64 4.98
CA THR A 432 -38.02 12.10 5.33
C THR A 432 -39.01 11.99 4.16
N CYS A 433 -38.66 11.26 3.10
CA CYS A 433 -39.54 11.02 1.94
C CYS A 433 -40.28 9.70 2.09
N ASP A 434 -41.60 9.70 2.16
CA ASP A 434 -42.42 8.49 2.38
C ASP A 434 -42.17 7.39 1.33
N LYS A 435 -41.82 7.79 0.10
CA LYS A 435 -41.60 6.91 -1.05
C LYS A 435 -40.27 6.16 -1.01
N CYS A 436 -39.26 6.66 -0.28
CA CYS A 436 -37.90 6.08 -0.29
C CYS A 436 -37.09 6.25 1.01
N GLY A 437 -37.69 6.70 2.10
CA GLY A 437 -37.04 6.83 3.41
C GLY A 437 -36.74 5.48 4.07
N ASN A 438 -37.60 4.48 3.83
CA ASN A 438 -37.38 3.09 4.26
C ASN A 438 -36.39 2.38 3.31
N LEU A 439 -35.10 2.54 3.60
CA LEU A 439 -34.02 1.94 2.82
C LEU A 439 -33.99 0.42 2.98
N GLY A 440 -34.22 -0.11 4.19
CA GLY A 440 -34.25 -1.54 4.47
C GLY A 440 -35.22 -2.31 3.58
N ASP A 441 -36.50 -1.94 3.57
CA ASP A 441 -37.49 -2.64 2.73
C ASP A 441 -37.24 -2.45 1.24
N THR A 442 -36.66 -1.32 0.84
CA THR A 442 -36.25 -1.08 -0.55
C THR A 442 -35.12 -2.04 -0.95
N ILE A 443 -34.12 -2.26 -0.09
CA ILE A 443 -33.03 -3.22 -0.30
C ILE A 443 -33.56 -4.66 -0.29
N ARG A 444 -34.45 -5.01 0.65
CA ARG A 444 -35.12 -6.33 0.71
C ARG A 444 -35.85 -6.62 -0.60
N LYS A 445 -36.77 -5.75 -1.01
CA LYS A 445 -37.56 -5.90 -2.26
C LYS A 445 -36.67 -5.95 -3.51
N MET A 446 -35.56 -5.21 -3.54
CA MET A 446 -34.60 -5.20 -4.65
C MET A 446 -33.83 -6.53 -4.80
N TYR A 447 -33.56 -7.24 -3.70
CA TYR A 447 -32.74 -8.45 -3.70
C TYR A 447 -33.46 -9.74 -3.27
N GLU A 448 -34.77 -9.68 -3.04
CA GLU A 448 -35.63 -10.84 -2.73
C GLU A 448 -35.45 -12.05 -3.69
N PRO A 449 -35.31 -11.88 -5.03
CA PRO A 449 -35.01 -13.01 -5.93
C PRO A 449 -33.62 -13.61 -5.67
N VAL A 450 -32.66 -12.78 -5.26
CA VAL A 450 -31.30 -13.22 -4.94
C VAL A 450 -31.29 -14.02 -3.63
N ILE A 451 -32.08 -13.64 -2.62
CA ILE A 451 -32.23 -14.40 -1.36
C ILE A 451 -32.71 -15.83 -1.65
N LYS A 452 -33.81 -15.96 -2.40
CA LYS A 452 -34.46 -17.25 -2.71
C LYS A 452 -33.56 -18.20 -3.53
N GLU A 453 -32.65 -17.65 -4.34
CA GLU A 453 -31.75 -18.43 -5.19
C GLU A 453 -30.35 -18.69 -4.56
N ALA A 454 -29.90 -17.87 -3.60
CA ALA A 454 -28.52 -17.89 -3.09
C ALA A 454 -28.24 -18.98 -2.03
N ARG A 455 -28.37 -20.25 -2.43
CA ARG A 455 -28.05 -21.41 -1.58
C ARG A 455 -26.56 -21.46 -1.19
N GLY A 456 -26.30 -21.86 0.05
CA GLY A 456 -24.94 -22.07 0.59
C GLY A 456 -24.34 -20.84 1.26
N THR A 457 -23.09 -20.99 1.72
CA THR A 457 -22.39 -19.99 2.54
C THR A 457 -21.47 -19.10 1.71
N TRP A 458 -21.54 -17.80 1.93
CA TRP A 458 -20.82 -16.76 1.20
C TRP A 458 -19.81 -16.07 2.09
N ASN A 459 -18.66 -15.71 1.50
CA ASN A 459 -17.60 -14.94 2.18
C ASN A 459 -17.57 -13.50 1.65
N TRP A 460 -17.68 -12.53 2.56
CA TRP A 460 -17.55 -11.10 2.29
C TRP A 460 -16.45 -10.46 3.14
N LEU A 461 -16.13 -9.20 2.84
CA LEU A 461 -15.15 -8.41 3.56
C LEU A 461 -15.84 -7.22 4.23
N HIS A 462 -15.42 -6.87 5.45
CA HIS A 462 -15.98 -5.73 6.19
C HIS A 462 -14.90 -5.10 7.09
N TRP A 463 -14.85 -3.77 7.13
CA TRP A 463 -13.92 -3.02 7.96
C TRP A 463 -14.53 -2.69 9.31
N GLU A 464 -14.04 -3.36 10.34
CA GLU A 464 -14.51 -3.20 11.73
C GLU A 464 -13.50 -2.40 12.57
N ARG A 465 -13.99 -1.74 13.61
CA ARG A 465 -13.12 -1.30 14.72
C ARG A 465 -12.91 -2.50 15.64
N VAL A 466 -11.66 -2.74 16.01
CA VAL A 466 -11.25 -3.77 16.97
C VAL A 466 -10.36 -3.11 18.00
N GLU A 467 -10.71 -3.28 19.26
CA GLU A 467 -9.91 -2.82 20.39
C GLU A 467 -8.64 -3.66 20.51
N VAL A 468 -7.59 -3.06 21.07
CA VAL A 468 -6.29 -3.70 21.22
C VAL A 468 -5.88 -3.53 22.67
N ILE A 469 -5.38 -4.59 23.28
CA ILE A 469 -4.94 -4.67 24.68
C ILE A 469 -3.92 -3.55 25.01
N GLU A 470 -3.17 -3.07 24.01
CA GLU A 470 -2.23 -1.95 24.10
C GLU A 470 -2.85 -0.55 23.79
N GLY A 471 -4.14 -0.35 24.09
CA GLY A 471 -4.70 0.98 24.39
C GLY A 471 -5.07 1.89 23.21
N LYS A 472 -5.12 1.42 21.96
CA LYS A 472 -5.71 2.19 20.83
C LYS A 472 -6.59 1.32 19.91
N PRO A 473 -7.86 1.68 19.66
CA PRO A 473 -8.72 0.95 18.74
C PRO A 473 -8.22 1.10 17.29
N ARG A 474 -8.08 -0.01 16.59
CA ARG A 474 -7.65 -0.05 15.17
C ARG A 474 -8.80 -0.43 14.26
N ARG A 475 -8.83 0.06 13.02
CA ARG A 475 -9.67 -0.54 11.97
C ARG A 475 -8.95 -1.76 11.38
N VAL A 476 -9.65 -2.87 11.22
CA VAL A 476 -9.15 -4.08 10.53
C VAL A 476 -10.17 -4.59 9.52
N LEU A 477 -9.67 -5.12 8.41
CA LEU A 477 -10.50 -5.77 7.39
C LEU A 477 -10.67 -7.24 7.78
N LYS A 478 -11.87 -7.61 8.26
CA LYS A 478 -12.22 -9.01 8.53
C LYS A 478 -12.81 -9.65 7.26
N THR A 479 -12.60 -10.95 7.12
CA THR A 479 -13.44 -11.81 6.27
C THR A 479 -14.55 -12.36 7.15
N LYS A 480 -15.80 -12.17 6.72
CA LYS A 480 -16.99 -12.77 7.36
C LYS A 480 -17.57 -13.85 6.46
N GLN A 481 -18.31 -14.77 7.06
CA GLN A 481 -18.89 -15.95 6.42
C GLN A 481 -20.31 -16.17 6.97
N GLY A 482 -21.28 -16.44 6.10
CA GLY A 482 -22.70 -16.56 6.44
C GLY A 482 -23.58 -16.82 5.21
N SER A 483 -24.90 -16.77 5.38
CA SER A 483 -25.89 -16.84 4.30
C SER A 483 -25.95 -15.56 3.46
N MET A 484 -26.78 -15.55 2.40
CA MET A 484 -27.10 -14.30 1.70
C MET A 484 -27.99 -13.36 2.52
N GLY A 485 -28.78 -13.88 3.47
CA GLY A 485 -29.52 -13.07 4.44
C GLY A 485 -28.57 -12.22 5.26
N ASP A 486 -27.53 -12.83 5.84
CA ASP A 486 -26.52 -12.13 6.66
C ASP A 486 -25.77 -11.04 5.88
N VAL A 487 -25.45 -11.30 4.60
CA VAL A 487 -24.84 -10.30 3.69
C VAL A 487 -25.77 -9.10 3.49
N LEU A 488 -27.08 -9.31 3.40
CA LEU A 488 -28.07 -8.28 3.15
C LEU A 488 -28.52 -7.55 4.42
N GLU A 489 -28.63 -8.22 5.57
CA GLU A 489 -28.86 -7.54 6.86
C GLU A 489 -27.69 -6.60 7.18
N GLU A 490 -26.44 -7.05 7.00
CA GLU A 490 -25.33 -6.11 7.16
C GLU A 490 -25.35 -5.00 6.08
N LEU A 491 -25.84 -5.26 4.85
CA LEU A 491 -25.94 -4.23 3.80
C LEU A 491 -26.97 -3.16 4.17
N ILE A 492 -28.09 -3.56 4.76
CA ILE A 492 -29.13 -2.67 5.29
C ILE A 492 -28.55 -1.86 6.46
N ASN A 493 -27.86 -2.50 7.40
CA ASN A 493 -27.20 -1.81 8.51
C ASN A 493 -26.11 -0.81 8.04
N ASP A 494 -25.22 -1.18 7.11
CA ASP A 494 -24.24 -0.28 6.49
C ASP A 494 -24.91 0.82 5.63
N ALA A 495 -26.16 0.64 5.16
CA ALA A 495 -26.89 1.63 4.36
C ALA A 495 -27.67 2.64 5.22
N GLU A 496 -28.35 2.17 6.27
CA GLU A 496 -29.15 3.00 7.18
C GLU A 496 -28.32 3.69 8.26
N ARG A 497 -27.34 2.97 8.84
CA ARG A 497 -26.61 3.41 10.04
C ARG A 497 -25.08 3.15 9.96
N PRO A 498 -24.37 3.46 8.84
CA PRO A 498 -22.92 3.33 8.75
C PRO A 498 -22.17 4.15 9.82
N VAL A 499 -22.81 5.23 10.32
CA VAL A 499 -22.43 5.93 11.55
C VAL A 499 -23.71 6.27 12.31
N GLN A 500 -23.63 6.25 13.65
CA GLN A 500 -24.68 6.77 14.54
C GLN A 500 -25.18 8.16 14.06
N GLY A 501 -26.45 8.22 13.63
CA GLY A 501 -27.11 9.44 13.17
C GLY A 501 -26.88 9.87 11.71
N VAL A 502 -26.21 9.06 10.87
CA VAL A 502 -25.97 9.37 9.44
C VAL A 502 -26.11 8.13 8.56
N SER A 503 -27.08 8.16 7.63
CA SER A 503 -27.27 7.13 6.60
C SER A 503 -26.22 7.21 5.49
N PHE A 504 -26.03 6.11 4.76
CA PHE A 504 -25.10 6.02 3.63
C PHE A 504 -25.49 6.97 2.49
N VAL A 505 -26.80 7.11 2.24
CA VAL A 505 -27.37 8.12 1.34
C VAL A 505 -26.87 9.52 1.71
N LYS A 506 -27.10 9.93 2.97
CA LYS A 506 -26.71 11.24 3.49
C LYS A 506 -25.20 11.45 3.40
N HIS A 507 -24.40 10.43 3.70
CA HIS A 507 -22.94 10.44 3.55
C HIS A 507 -22.49 10.67 2.09
N ILE A 508 -22.97 9.87 1.13
CA ILE A 508 -22.61 9.97 -0.29
C ILE A 508 -23.06 11.30 -0.89
N VAL A 509 -24.30 11.74 -0.63
CA VAL A 509 -24.82 13.00 -1.18
C VAL A 509 -24.12 14.20 -0.56
N THR A 510 -23.84 14.19 0.76
CA THR A 510 -23.02 15.24 1.42
C THR A 510 -21.63 15.34 0.78
N ALA A 511 -20.95 14.21 0.53
CA ALA A 511 -19.65 14.21 -0.13
C ALA A 511 -19.71 14.84 -1.54
N ARG A 512 -20.66 14.41 -2.38
CA ARG A 512 -20.88 14.98 -3.73
C ARG A 512 -21.24 16.46 -3.69
N TRP A 513 -22.07 16.87 -2.73
CA TRP A 513 -22.51 18.25 -2.55
C TRP A 513 -21.33 19.15 -2.18
N GLN A 514 -20.65 18.85 -1.07
CA GLN A 514 -19.50 19.63 -0.60
C GLN A 514 -18.42 19.73 -1.66
N HIS A 515 -18.16 18.64 -2.38
CA HIS A 515 -17.19 18.61 -3.47
C HIS A 515 -17.58 19.53 -4.66
N ARG A 516 -18.87 19.54 -5.05
CA ARG A 516 -19.39 20.47 -6.06
C ARG A 516 -19.32 21.92 -5.59
N GLN A 517 -19.60 22.20 -4.33
CA GLN A 517 -19.57 23.56 -3.77
C GLN A 517 -18.14 24.13 -3.74
N TYR A 518 -17.16 23.33 -3.32
CA TYR A 518 -15.73 23.66 -3.46
C TYR A 518 -15.33 23.93 -4.92
N SER A 519 -15.72 23.05 -5.84
CA SER A 519 -15.42 23.22 -7.28
C SER A 519 -16.04 24.49 -7.86
N ASN A 520 -17.29 24.78 -7.49
CA ASN A 520 -18.04 25.95 -7.94
C ASN A 520 -17.41 27.26 -7.43
N LEU A 521 -17.01 27.30 -6.14
CA LEU A 521 -16.26 28.43 -5.57
C LEU A 521 -14.90 28.61 -6.25
N LYS A 522 -14.17 27.53 -6.53
CA LYS A 522 -12.86 27.59 -7.22
C LYS A 522 -12.95 28.16 -8.64
N GLU A 523 -14.06 27.95 -9.32
CA GLU A 523 -14.33 28.47 -10.67
C GLU A 523 -14.82 29.94 -10.63
N HIS A 524 -15.71 30.26 -9.70
CA HIS A 524 -16.40 31.55 -9.57
C HIS A 524 -15.89 32.41 -8.40
N LEU A 525 -14.62 32.24 -8.00
CA LEU A 525 -14.02 32.95 -6.87
C LEU A 525 -14.05 34.47 -7.12
N PRO A 526 -14.57 35.31 -6.21
CA PRO A 526 -14.49 36.77 -6.31
C PRO A 526 -13.05 37.29 -6.27
N GLU A 527 -12.81 38.52 -6.75
CA GLU A 527 -11.45 39.09 -6.86
C GLU A 527 -10.74 39.20 -5.49
N ASN A 528 -11.42 39.82 -4.52
CA ASN A 528 -10.93 40.05 -3.15
C ASN A 528 -11.13 38.83 -2.21
N TRP A 529 -11.50 37.65 -2.72
CA TRP A 529 -11.68 36.45 -1.89
C TRP A 529 -10.53 35.48 -2.10
N ALA A 530 -10.02 34.94 -0.99
CA ALA A 530 -9.05 33.86 -1.01
C ALA A 530 -9.72 32.54 -0.58
N MET A 531 -9.46 31.45 -1.30
CA MET A 531 -9.89 30.10 -0.94
C MET A 531 -8.67 29.26 -0.54
N MET A 532 -8.62 28.79 0.70
CA MET A 532 -7.54 27.91 1.20
C MET A 532 -7.98 26.45 1.22
N VAL A 533 -7.08 25.52 0.92
CA VAL A 533 -7.28 24.07 1.09
C VAL A 533 -6.16 23.51 1.99
N MET A 534 -6.54 22.85 3.09
CA MET A 534 -5.63 22.41 4.16
C MET A 534 -5.82 20.92 4.48
N ASP A 535 -4.73 20.14 4.54
CA ASP A 535 -4.72 18.74 4.99
C ASP A 535 -3.38 18.42 5.70
N PHE A 536 -3.35 17.45 6.61
CA PHE A 536 -2.08 16.95 7.17
C PHE A 536 -1.50 15.86 6.28
N GLY A 537 -0.31 16.11 5.73
CA GLY A 537 0.43 15.09 5.01
C GLY A 537 0.92 13.98 5.93
N GLN A 538 1.01 12.76 5.39
CA GLN A 538 1.64 11.66 6.12
C GLN A 538 3.08 12.05 6.50
N ASN A 539 3.37 12.04 7.80
CA ASN A 539 4.70 12.32 8.35
C ASN A 539 5.81 11.64 7.56
N ARG A 540 6.70 12.45 6.99
CA ARG A 540 7.80 11.96 6.19
C ARG A 540 8.86 11.39 7.12
N LYS A 541 9.03 10.06 7.09
CA LYS A 541 10.20 9.42 7.68
C LYS A 541 11.46 9.85 6.94
N VAL A 542 12.43 10.36 7.67
CA VAL A 542 13.80 10.60 7.19
C VAL A 542 14.47 9.24 6.99
N PHE A 543 15.08 9.05 5.82
CA PHE A 543 15.82 7.84 5.47
C PHE A 543 17.01 8.18 4.58
N TYR A 544 18.03 7.31 4.59
CA TYR A 544 19.25 7.50 3.81
C TYR A 544 19.36 6.47 2.68
N GLN A 545 20.04 6.83 1.58
CA GLN A 545 20.29 5.87 0.48
C GLN A 545 21.24 4.74 0.90
N ASP A 546 22.20 5.01 1.79
CA ASP A 546 23.13 4.02 2.34
C ASP A 546 22.93 3.88 3.86
N GLU A 547 21.69 3.59 4.26
CA GLU A 547 21.25 3.58 5.65
C GLU A 547 21.88 2.44 6.48
N ILE A 548 22.53 2.79 7.59
CA ILE A 548 23.08 1.81 8.54
C ILE A 548 21.96 1.15 9.34
N LYS A 549 22.18 -0.11 9.75
CA LYS A 549 21.16 -0.91 10.47
C LYS A 549 20.59 -0.22 11.72
N ALA A 550 21.37 0.61 12.42
CA ALA A 550 20.88 1.34 13.59
C ALA A 550 19.85 2.42 13.22
N ALA A 551 20.12 3.21 12.17
CA ALA A 551 19.26 4.31 11.74
C ALA A 551 17.89 3.84 11.23
N TYR A 552 17.83 2.66 10.59
CA TYR A 552 16.58 2.05 10.09
C TYR A 552 15.48 1.89 11.15
N TYR A 553 15.84 1.70 12.43
CA TYR A 553 14.89 1.56 13.53
C TYR A 553 14.64 2.88 14.30
N GLY A 554 15.37 3.95 13.98
CA GLY A 554 15.32 5.26 14.64
C GLY A 554 15.03 6.41 13.67
N GLN A 555 14.24 6.16 12.62
CA GLN A 555 13.92 7.16 11.59
C GLN A 555 13.06 8.30 12.18
N MET A 556 13.63 9.52 12.22
CA MET A 556 12.91 10.74 12.59
C MET A 556 11.78 11.04 11.60
N GLN A 557 10.79 11.82 12.05
CA GLN A 557 9.61 12.19 11.28
C GLN A 557 9.54 13.71 11.11
N ILE A 558 9.24 14.15 9.89
CA ILE A 558 8.96 15.53 9.53
C ILE A 558 7.47 15.66 9.24
N THR A 559 6.79 16.57 9.92
CA THR A 559 5.42 16.97 9.57
C THR A 559 5.45 17.79 8.29
N MET A 560 4.52 17.48 7.39
CA MET A 560 4.30 18.22 6.15
C MET A 560 2.86 18.70 6.10
N HIS A 561 2.65 20.02 6.12
CA HIS A 561 1.31 20.63 6.04
C HIS A 561 1.26 21.61 4.87
N PRO A 562 0.58 21.28 3.76
CA PRO A 562 0.30 22.23 2.70
C PRO A 562 -0.95 23.06 3.00
N VAL A 563 -0.82 24.37 2.81
CA VAL A 563 -1.94 25.27 2.54
C VAL A 563 -1.91 25.60 1.05
N VAL A 564 -2.88 25.09 0.30
CA VAL A 564 -3.04 25.37 -1.14
C VAL A 564 -4.09 26.45 -1.30
N MET A 565 -3.64 27.66 -1.59
CA MET A 565 -4.43 28.87 -1.71
C MET A 565 -4.80 29.14 -3.17
N TYR A 566 -5.95 29.77 -3.36
CA TYR A 566 -6.43 30.29 -4.62
C TYR A 566 -6.95 31.71 -4.40
N TYR A 567 -6.57 32.62 -5.29
CA TYR A 567 -7.03 34.01 -5.31
C TYR A 567 -7.01 34.49 -6.76
N ARG A 568 -7.65 35.63 -7.06
CA ARG A 568 -7.42 36.30 -8.35
C ARG A 568 -6.31 37.34 -8.22
N GLN A 569 -5.59 37.52 -9.31
CA GLN A 569 -4.70 38.64 -9.51
C GLN A 569 -4.89 39.10 -10.96
N ASN A 570 -5.33 40.34 -11.15
CA ASN A 570 -5.69 40.93 -12.45
C ASN A 570 -6.67 40.03 -13.23
N GLY A 571 -7.80 39.68 -12.61
CA GLY A 571 -8.86 38.81 -13.13
C GLY A 571 -8.51 37.32 -13.22
N THR A 572 -7.22 36.95 -13.14
CA THR A 572 -6.76 35.58 -13.39
C THR A 572 -6.56 34.80 -12.10
N LEU A 573 -7.05 33.55 -12.08
CA LEU A 573 -6.92 32.67 -10.92
C LEU A 573 -5.46 32.19 -10.73
N VAL A 574 -4.86 32.57 -9.62
CA VAL A 574 -3.54 32.10 -9.17
C VAL A 574 -3.74 30.89 -8.25
N ARG A 575 -2.90 29.86 -8.41
CA ARG A 575 -2.73 28.79 -7.41
C ARG A 575 -1.43 29.03 -6.66
N ASP A 576 -1.49 29.18 -5.34
CA ASP A 576 -0.33 29.44 -4.49
C ASP A 576 -0.23 28.36 -3.42
N SER A 577 0.92 27.72 -3.28
CA SER A 577 1.08 26.54 -2.42
C SER A 577 2.18 26.74 -1.40
N MET A 578 1.78 27.02 -0.17
CA MET A 578 2.66 27.24 0.98
C MET A 578 2.78 25.94 1.77
N ILE A 579 4.00 25.41 1.88
CA ILE A 579 4.24 24.07 2.45
C ILE A 579 5.06 24.20 3.73
N PHE A 580 4.39 24.04 4.86
CA PHE A 580 4.99 24.05 6.18
C PHE A 580 5.67 22.72 6.47
N LEU A 581 6.91 22.81 6.97
CA LEU A 581 7.78 21.69 7.32
C LEU A 581 8.23 21.86 8.77
N SER A 582 7.84 20.95 9.64
CA SER A 582 8.13 21.04 11.08
C SER A 582 8.66 19.74 11.67
N ASP A 583 9.49 19.89 12.70
CA ASP A 583 9.93 18.79 13.57
C ASP A 583 8.88 18.49 14.68
N ASP A 584 7.81 19.28 14.82
CA ASP A 584 6.65 18.96 15.68
C ASP A 584 5.71 17.95 15.00
N ILE A 585 5.34 16.89 15.71
CA ILE A 585 4.51 15.78 15.23
C ILE A 585 3.14 15.67 15.95
N ARG A 586 2.73 16.67 16.74
CA ARG A 586 1.49 16.63 17.56
C ARG A 586 0.20 16.64 16.74
N HIS A 587 0.20 17.25 15.56
CA HIS A 587 -0.94 17.27 14.60
C HIS A 587 -2.26 17.70 15.25
N ASP A 588 -2.24 18.87 15.88
CA ASP A 588 -3.34 19.49 16.64
C ASP A 588 -3.80 20.82 16.03
N TYR A 589 -4.96 21.30 16.48
CA TYR A 589 -5.52 22.59 16.05
C TYR A 589 -4.59 23.79 16.31
N HIS A 590 -3.75 23.73 17.36
CA HIS A 590 -2.72 24.74 17.62
C HIS A 590 -1.75 24.90 16.44
N ALA A 591 -1.27 23.78 15.87
CA ALA A 591 -0.45 23.80 14.66
C ALA A 591 -1.23 24.32 13.45
N VAL A 592 -2.49 23.91 13.28
CA VAL A 592 -3.36 24.37 12.19
C VAL A 592 -3.56 25.88 12.22
N GLU A 593 -3.83 26.46 13.39
CA GLU A 593 -4.05 27.90 13.55
C GLU A 593 -2.76 28.70 13.37
N HIS A 594 -1.61 28.17 13.82
CA HIS A 594 -0.31 28.79 13.55
C HIS A 594 0.00 28.81 12.04
N TYR A 595 -0.14 27.68 11.33
CA TYR A 595 0.05 27.63 9.87
C TYR A 595 -0.95 28.51 9.10
N LEU A 596 -2.20 28.59 9.59
CA LEU A 596 -3.23 29.47 9.01
C LEU A 596 -2.82 30.93 9.08
N ASN A 597 -2.45 31.44 10.26
CA ASN A 597 -2.11 32.85 10.41
C ASN A 597 -0.87 33.25 9.59
N MET A 598 0.12 32.36 9.45
CA MET A 598 1.24 32.58 8.51
C MET A 598 0.78 32.60 7.03
N ALA A 599 -0.21 31.79 6.65
CA ALA A 599 -0.77 31.80 5.29
C ALA A 599 -1.61 33.06 5.03
N SER A 600 -2.40 33.52 6.00
CA SER A 600 -3.15 34.79 5.93
C SER A 600 -2.23 36.00 5.78
N GLN A 601 -1.13 36.05 6.53
CA GLN A 601 -0.07 37.07 6.38
C GLN A 601 0.58 37.02 4.99
N HIS A 602 0.83 35.82 4.44
CA HIS A 602 1.34 35.66 3.08
C HIS A 602 0.33 36.16 2.02
N LEU A 603 -0.97 35.91 2.20
CA LEU A 603 -2.02 36.46 1.31
C LEU A 603 -2.08 37.98 1.37
N ALA A 604 -2.10 38.57 2.57
CA ALA A 604 -2.07 40.02 2.76
C ALA A 604 -0.81 40.69 2.17
N SER A 605 0.27 39.92 1.97
CA SER A 605 1.49 40.36 1.29
C SER A 605 1.47 40.17 -0.24
N ASN A 606 0.47 39.47 -0.79
CA ASN A 606 0.37 39.11 -2.22
C ASN A 606 -0.89 39.68 -2.92
N MET A 607 -1.92 40.05 -2.16
CA MET A 607 -3.16 40.65 -2.63
C MET A 607 -3.28 42.09 -2.11
N GLN A 608 -3.89 42.99 -2.90
CA GLN A 608 -4.12 44.39 -2.47
C GLN A 608 -5.15 44.49 -1.34
N GLN A 609 -6.14 43.58 -1.33
CA GLN A 609 -7.24 43.54 -0.38
C GLN A 609 -7.74 42.09 -0.27
N VAL A 610 -8.13 41.67 0.94
CA VAL A 610 -8.71 40.35 1.21
C VAL A 610 -9.99 40.54 2.05
N ASP A 611 -11.14 40.55 1.38
CA ASP A 611 -12.45 40.75 2.01
C ASP A 611 -12.97 39.50 2.71
N LYS A 612 -12.46 38.32 2.33
CA LYS A 612 -12.91 37.04 2.86
C LYS A 612 -11.91 35.91 2.62
N GLU A 613 -11.68 35.11 3.65
CA GLU A 613 -10.96 33.84 3.55
C GLU A 613 -11.94 32.67 3.65
N VAL A 614 -11.96 31.78 2.65
CA VAL A 614 -12.83 30.60 2.62
C VAL A 614 -11.98 29.33 2.71
N LEU A 615 -11.89 28.78 3.91
CA LEU A 615 -11.05 27.64 4.25
C LEU A 615 -11.78 26.33 3.95
N TRP A 616 -11.09 25.36 3.35
CA TRP A 616 -11.57 24.01 3.10
C TRP A 616 -10.65 22.96 3.71
N SER A 617 -11.22 22.07 4.51
CA SER A 617 -10.47 20.99 5.17
C SER A 617 -11.28 19.71 5.32
N ASP A 618 -10.60 18.66 5.81
CA ASP A 618 -11.26 17.45 6.30
C ASP A 618 -12.03 17.71 7.63
N GLY A 619 -12.78 16.70 8.08
CA GLY A 619 -13.60 16.76 9.29
C GLY A 619 -12.92 16.31 10.59
N CYS A 620 -11.59 16.26 10.66
CA CYS A 620 -10.85 15.74 11.81
C CYS A 620 -11.03 16.63 13.06
N GLN A 621 -11.53 16.03 14.14
CA GLN A 621 -11.98 16.78 15.32
C GLN A 621 -10.84 17.30 16.22
N SER A 622 -9.61 16.77 16.09
CA SER A 622 -8.43 17.27 16.81
C SER A 622 -7.66 18.35 16.05
N GLN A 623 -8.02 18.59 14.78
CA GLN A 623 -7.22 19.39 13.82
C GLN A 623 -8.03 20.54 13.21
N TYR A 624 -9.20 20.25 12.66
CA TYR A 624 -9.93 21.20 11.80
C TYR A 624 -11.39 21.44 12.19
N LYS A 625 -12.07 20.43 12.77
CA LYS A 625 -13.52 20.43 13.04
C LYS A 625 -13.82 20.13 14.51
N GLY A 626 -13.20 20.90 15.40
CA GLY A 626 -13.27 20.72 16.85
C GLY A 626 -13.39 22.02 17.64
N LYS A 627 -13.56 21.88 18.96
CA LYS A 627 -13.78 22.99 19.90
C LYS A 627 -12.75 24.13 19.78
N GLY A 628 -11.46 23.79 19.63
CA GLY A 628 -10.38 24.75 19.46
C GLY A 628 -10.55 25.58 18.19
N THR A 629 -10.57 24.93 17.03
CA THR A 629 -10.82 25.58 15.72
C THR A 629 -12.12 26.38 15.61
N PHE A 630 -13.11 26.08 16.47
CA PHE A 630 -14.35 26.84 16.56
C PHE A 630 -14.18 28.10 17.43
N ALA A 631 -13.44 28.02 18.54
CA ALA A 631 -13.01 29.19 19.30
C ALA A 631 -12.10 30.09 18.46
N ASP A 632 -11.06 29.52 17.83
CA ASP A 632 -10.13 30.20 16.90
C ASP A 632 -10.90 30.98 15.82
N LEU A 633 -11.89 30.36 15.19
CA LEU A 633 -12.74 31.02 14.19
C LEU A 633 -13.54 32.16 14.81
N SER A 634 -14.18 31.94 15.97
CA SER A 634 -15.02 32.96 16.62
C SER A 634 -14.24 34.15 17.19
N LEU A 635 -12.92 34.00 17.39
CA LEU A 635 -12.02 35.02 17.93
C LEU A 635 -11.13 35.68 16.87
N SER A 636 -11.25 35.27 15.61
CA SER A 636 -10.47 35.85 14.51
C SER A 636 -10.96 37.26 14.17
N SER A 637 -10.01 38.18 13.98
CA SER A 637 -10.22 39.51 13.38
C SER A 637 -10.65 39.42 11.91
N ASP A 638 -10.24 38.35 11.24
CA ASP A 638 -10.30 38.23 9.80
C ASP A 638 -11.64 37.64 9.37
N ALA A 639 -12.14 38.01 8.19
CA ALA A 639 -13.41 37.55 7.64
C ALA A 639 -13.35 36.08 7.17
N ARG A 640 -13.16 35.15 8.11
CA ARG A 640 -12.94 33.72 7.87
C ARG A 640 -14.25 32.93 7.82
N GLU A 641 -14.31 31.98 6.90
CA GLU A 641 -15.36 30.99 6.77
C GLU A 641 -14.75 29.58 6.65
N ARG A 642 -15.03 28.68 7.61
CA ARG A 642 -14.56 27.29 7.55
C ARG A 642 -15.60 26.38 6.90
N ASN A 643 -15.19 25.70 5.83
CA ASN A 643 -15.96 24.72 5.09
C ASN A 643 -15.33 23.33 5.18
N TYR A 644 -16.17 22.30 5.25
CA TYR A 644 -15.73 20.93 5.50
C TYR A 644 -16.13 20.00 4.35
N PHE A 645 -15.17 19.22 3.85
CA PHE A 645 -15.49 18.13 2.93
C PHE A 645 -16.32 17.03 3.63
N GLY A 646 -17.02 16.22 2.84
CA GLY A 646 -17.71 15.03 3.36
C GLY A 646 -16.74 14.08 4.07
N SER A 647 -17.16 13.48 5.18
CA SER A 647 -16.32 12.61 6.02
C SER A 647 -15.66 11.49 5.22
N GLU A 648 -14.35 11.31 5.40
CA GLU A 648 -13.49 10.35 4.66
C GLU A 648 -13.38 10.59 3.12
N HIS A 649 -13.91 11.71 2.59
CA HIS A 649 -13.81 12.09 1.16
C HIS A 649 -12.99 13.37 0.88
N GLY A 650 -12.47 14.06 1.90
CA GLY A 650 -11.77 15.34 1.77
C GLY A 650 -10.34 15.31 1.20
N LYS A 651 -10.02 14.38 0.28
CA LYS A 651 -8.65 14.19 -0.22
C LYS A 651 -8.47 14.75 -1.63
N GLY A 652 -7.77 15.88 -1.71
CA GLY A 652 -7.56 16.66 -2.93
C GLY A 652 -6.15 17.23 -3.08
N GLU A 653 -6.07 18.45 -3.61
CA GLU A 653 -4.87 19.24 -3.93
C GLU A 653 -3.66 19.07 -2.99
N GLY A 654 -3.84 19.20 -1.66
CA GLY A 654 -2.74 19.14 -0.69
C GLY A 654 -1.99 17.80 -0.71
N ASP A 655 -2.73 16.69 -0.69
CA ASP A 655 -2.20 15.32 -0.82
C ASP A 655 -1.43 15.14 -2.14
N GLY A 656 -1.92 15.77 -3.22
CA GLY A 656 -1.26 15.83 -4.52
C GLY A 656 0.09 16.56 -4.48
N GLU A 657 0.13 17.72 -3.84
CA GLU A 657 1.34 18.54 -3.68
C GLU A 657 2.40 17.84 -2.82
N ILE A 658 2.00 17.32 -1.65
CA ILE A 658 2.83 16.48 -0.77
C ILE A 658 3.42 15.30 -1.56
N GLY A 659 2.62 14.68 -2.45
CA GLY A 659 3.04 13.61 -3.35
C GLY A 659 4.10 14.02 -4.37
N VAL A 660 4.09 15.27 -4.85
CA VAL A 660 5.13 15.85 -5.74
C VAL A 660 6.42 16.12 -4.95
N VAL A 661 6.33 16.82 -3.83
CA VAL A 661 7.50 17.17 -2.98
C VAL A 661 8.21 15.90 -2.49
N ASN A 662 7.47 14.96 -1.88
CA ASN A 662 8.04 13.70 -1.39
C ASN A 662 8.73 12.91 -2.49
N ARG A 663 8.22 12.95 -3.73
CA ARG A 663 8.87 12.28 -4.86
C ARG A 663 10.19 12.96 -5.22
N ALA A 664 10.22 14.29 -5.29
CA ALA A 664 11.44 15.02 -5.65
C ALA A 664 12.55 14.82 -4.61
N VAL A 665 12.21 14.94 -3.32
CA VAL A 665 13.13 14.68 -2.20
C VAL A 665 13.64 13.23 -2.24
N ASP A 666 12.76 12.24 -2.42
CA ASP A 666 13.16 10.84 -2.59
C ASP A 666 14.17 10.65 -3.74
N GLN A 667 13.94 11.26 -4.91
CA GLN A 667 14.86 11.15 -6.04
C GLN A 667 16.20 11.86 -5.79
N ALA A 668 16.23 12.90 -4.96
CA ALA A 668 17.47 13.55 -4.53
C ALA A 668 18.26 12.67 -3.55
N ILE A 669 17.61 12.08 -2.53
CA ILE A 669 18.24 11.17 -1.56
C ILE A 669 18.78 9.92 -2.27
N LEU A 670 17.93 9.21 -3.02
CA LEU A 670 18.30 7.98 -3.75
C LEU A 670 19.38 8.25 -4.81
N GLY A 671 19.35 9.45 -5.40
CA GLY A 671 20.38 9.93 -6.32
C GLY A 671 21.69 10.38 -5.66
N ARG A 672 21.81 10.30 -4.32
CA ARG A 672 22.93 10.81 -3.51
C ARG A 672 23.26 12.29 -3.77
N LYS A 673 22.22 13.09 -4.05
CA LYS A 673 22.30 14.54 -4.29
C LYS A 673 22.12 15.37 -3.02
N VAL A 674 21.44 14.83 -2.02
CA VAL A 674 21.15 15.49 -0.74
C VAL A 674 21.21 14.47 0.40
N VAL A 675 21.59 14.95 1.58
CA VAL A 675 21.43 14.27 2.86
C VAL A 675 20.56 15.19 3.71
N LEU A 676 19.50 14.67 4.32
CA LEU A 676 18.56 15.40 5.16
C LEU A 676 18.51 14.72 6.52
N ASN A 677 18.62 15.50 7.60
CA ASN A 677 18.61 15.00 8.97
C ASN A 677 17.45 15.63 9.79
N SER A 678 16.97 16.81 9.38
CA SER A 678 15.93 17.61 10.05
C SER A 678 14.89 18.15 9.06
N ALA A 679 13.76 18.68 9.57
CA ALA A 679 12.83 19.45 8.74
C ALA A 679 13.47 20.73 8.17
N LYS A 680 14.41 21.35 8.91
CA LYS A 680 15.18 22.53 8.46
C LYS A 680 16.08 22.22 7.25
N ASP A 681 16.76 21.07 7.24
CA ASP A 681 17.52 20.61 6.05
C ASP A 681 16.59 20.43 4.85
N MET A 682 15.42 19.82 5.08
CA MET A 682 14.45 19.55 4.02
C MET A 682 13.87 20.85 3.45
N TRP A 683 13.54 21.81 4.31
CA TRP A 683 13.12 23.15 3.93
C TRP A 683 14.16 23.84 3.06
N GLY A 684 15.41 23.94 3.52
CA GLY A 684 16.49 24.61 2.76
C GLY A 684 16.72 23.97 1.39
N TRP A 685 16.66 22.64 1.30
CA TRP A 685 16.73 21.96 0.00
C TRP A 685 15.51 22.22 -0.88
N CYS A 686 14.30 22.21 -0.31
CA CYS A 686 13.06 22.46 -1.06
C CYS A 686 12.99 23.90 -1.59
N CYS A 687 13.37 24.91 -0.80
CA CYS A 687 13.51 26.29 -1.26
C CYS A 687 14.46 26.37 -2.47
N ALA A 688 15.65 25.77 -2.39
CA ALA A 688 16.66 25.84 -3.44
C ALA A 688 16.38 24.97 -4.69
N ASN A 689 15.37 24.09 -4.70
CA ASN A 689 15.16 23.11 -5.78
C ASN A 689 13.70 22.96 -6.25
N LEU A 690 12.72 23.42 -5.48
CA LEU A 690 11.28 23.18 -5.73
C LEU A 690 10.40 24.43 -5.56
N ALA A 691 10.91 25.49 -4.92
CA ALA A 691 10.20 26.76 -4.89
C ALA A 691 10.02 27.30 -6.32
N SER A 692 8.93 28.04 -6.53
CA SER A 692 8.53 28.52 -7.85
C SER A 692 7.67 29.75 -7.65
N ASP A 693 8.08 30.88 -8.20
CA ASP A 693 7.19 32.02 -8.38
C ASP A 693 6.87 32.12 -9.88
N SER A 694 5.63 31.82 -10.24
CA SER A 694 5.18 31.89 -11.62
C SER A 694 3.74 32.37 -11.64
N MET A 695 3.41 33.20 -12.64
CA MET A 695 2.21 34.04 -12.73
C MET A 695 0.87 33.35 -12.36
N TYR A 696 0.74 32.04 -12.58
CA TYR A 696 -0.48 31.27 -12.29
C TYR A 696 -0.26 30.11 -11.29
N SER A 697 0.98 29.89 -10.85
CA SER A 697 1.36 28.75 -10.00
C SER A 697 2.58 29.09 -9.15
N LYS A 698 2.34 29.50 -7.91
CA LYS A 698 3.37 29.72 -6.88
C LYS A 698 3.56 28.49 -6.01
N ARG A 699 4.77 28.30 -5.48
CA ARG A 699 5.11 27.34 -4.42
C ARG A 699 6.18 27.91 -3.51
N SER A 700 5.86 28.07 -2.23
CA SER A 700 6.76 28.45 -1.15
C SER A 700 6.93 27.30 -0.14
N PHE A 701 7.95 27.39 0.70
CA PHE A 701 8.19 26.46 1.80
C PHE A 701 8.55 27.23 3.07
N VAL A 702 7.98 26.82 4.19
CA VAL A 702 8.22 27.43 5.51
C VAL A 702 8.77 26.36 6.44
N TYR A 703 9.80 26.70 7.20
CA TYR A 703 10.26 25.91 8.33
C TYR A 703 9.58 26.45 9.59
N VAL A 704 8.95 25.56 10.38
CA VAL A 704 8.39 25.91 11.69
C VAL A 704 9.09 25.07 12.75
N ALA A 705 9.76 25.73 13.68
CA ALA A 705 10.47 25.09 14.76
C ALA A 705 9.51 24.41 15.75
N LYS A 706 10.01 23.37 16.44
CA LYS A 706 9.20 22.50 17.30
C LYS A 706 8.41 23.24 18.40
N ASP A 707 8.99 24.34 18.88
CA ASP A 707 8.54 25.09 20.05
C ASP A 707 8.01 26.50 19.68
N GLU A 708 7.82 26.76 18.38
CA GLU A 708 7.26 28.00 17.79
C GLU A 708 5.72 28.02 17.82
N ILE A 709 5.10 26.85 17.88
CA ILE A 709 3.64 26.67 17.91
C ILE A 709 3.15 26.75 19.36
N SER A 710 2.66 27.93 19.76
CA SER A 710 2.07 28.16 21.10
C SER A 710 0.84 27.29 21.35
N ARG A 711 0.76 26.75 22.57
CA ARG A 711 -0.33 25.88 23.05
C ARG A 711 -0.97 26.32 24.37
N GLU A 712 -0.37 27.31 25.02
CA GLU A 712 -0.89 27.94 26.22
C GLU A 712 -1.95 28.97 25.80
N ARG A 713 -3.11 28.44 25.38
CA ARG A 713 -4.19 29.17 24.72
C ARG A 713 -5.53 28.97 25.45
N PRO A 714 -5.66 29.48 26.70
CA PRO A 714 -6.84 29.26 27.54
C PRO A 714 -8.14 29.79 26.91
N GLU A 715 -8.06 30.81 26.07
CA GLU A 715 -9.18 31.37 25.29
C GLU A 715 -9.82 30.34 24.33
N THR A 716 -9.12 29.23 24.04
CA THR A 716 -9.63 28.16 23.17
C THR A 716 -10.18 26.93 23.92
N ASP A 717 -10.12 26.88 25.26
CA ASP A 717 -10.66 25.74 26.01
C ASP A 717 -12.17 25.83 26.26
N VAL A 718 -12.92 25.94 25.17
CA VAL A 718 -14.38 25.92 25.16
C VAL A 718 -14.95 24.50 25.27
N THR A 719 -16.24 24.40 25.60
CA THR A 719 -17.01 23.15 25.61
C THR A 719 -17.22 22.60 24.18
N THR A 720 -17.46 21.29 24.07
CA THR A 720 -17.67 20.64 22.77
C THR A 720 -19.07 20.95 22.24
N LEU A 721 -19.17 21.71 21.15
CA LEU A 721 -20.42 21.96 20.43
C LEU A 721 -21.07 20.64 19.98
N LYS A 722 -22.19 20.27 20.61
CA LYS A 722 -23.01 19.10 20.26
C LYS A 722 -23.53 19.22 18.82
N GLY A 723 -23.72 18.09 18.13
CA GLY A 723 -24.18 18.07 16.73
C GLY A 723 -23.17 18.52 15.67
N SER A 724 -22.05 19.14 16.05
CA SER A 724 -21.08 19.81 15.16
C SER A 724 -20.56 19.01 13.96
N ARG A 725 -20.59 17.66 14.00
CA ARG A 725 -20.27 16.83 12.83
C ARG A 725 -21.19 17.09 11.63
N GLY A 726 -22.45 17.46 11.87
CA GLY A 726 -23.48 17.66 10.85
C GLY A 726 -23.43 19.00 10.10
N TYR A 727 -22.75 20.02 10.64
CA TYR A 727 -22.58 21.31 9.96
C TYR A 727 -21.37 21.27 9.03
N HIS A 728 -21.46 21.86 7.84
CA HIS A 728 -20.35 21.85 6.86
C HIS A 728 -19.91 23.23 6.36
N GLN A 729 -20.63 24.30 6.71
CA GLN A 729 -20.24 25.70 6.51
C GLN A 729 -20.40 26.43 7.85
N ILE A 730 -19.35 27.12 8.28
CA ILE A 730 -19.30 27.85 9.56
C ILE A 730 -18.65 29.22 9.34
N GLN A 731 -19.34 30.27 9.78
CA GLN A 731 -18.90 31.67 9.74
C GLN A 731 -18.84 32.26 11.16
N VAL A 732 -18.06 33.33 11.33
CA VAL A 732 -18.07 34.18 12.53
C VAL A 732 -19.45 34.85 12.68
N ALA A 733 -19.95 34.93 13.91
CA ALA A 733 -21.10 35.77 14.26
C ALA A 733 -20.73 36.89 15.23
N ALA A 734 -19.95 36.55 16.26
CA ALA A 734 -19.31 37.44 17.24
C ALA A 734 -18.28 36.60 18.05
N PRO A 735 -17.50 37.17 19.00
CA PRO A 735 -16.72 36.38 19.95
C PRO A 735 -17.53 35.26 20.60
N TYR A 736 -17.01 34.03 20.51
CA TYR A 736 -17.67 32.79 20.95
C TYR A 736 -19.04 32.48 20.33
N LYS A 737 -19.47 33.18 19.27
CA LYS A 737 -20.72 32.93 18.53
C LYS A 737 -20.43 32.58 17.07
N LEU A 738 -21.00 31.49 16.59
CA LEU A 738 -20.82 30.99 15.23
C LEU A 738 -22.14 30.87 14.48
N LYS A 739 -22.16 31.27 13.21
CA LYS A 739 -23.21 30.97 12.23
C LYS A 739 -22.89 29.60 11.61
N VAL A 740 -23.79 28.63 11.68
CA VAL A 740 -23.59 27.27 11.14
C VAL A 740 -24.68 26.88 10.13
N ARG A 741 -24.30 26.06 9.15
CA ARG A 741 -25.20 25.50 8.11
C ARG A 741 -24.95 24.00 7.90
N ARG A 742 -26.01 23.26 7.57
CA ARG A 742 -25.99 21.80 7.35
C ARG A 742 -25.04 21.41 6.21
N LEU A 743 -25.15 22.12 5.10
CA LEU A 743 -24.30 21.99 3.91
C LEU A 743 -23.82 23.37 3.46
N SER A 744 -22.66 23.45 2.80
CA SER A 744 -22.15 24.69 2.21
C SER A 744 -22.96 25.11 1.00
N CYS A 745 -22.99 26.42 0.71
CA CYS A 745 -23.52 26.89 -0.57
C CYS A 745 -22.78 28.12 -1.08
N PHE A 746 -22.36 28.06 -2.36
CA PHE A 746 -21.79 29.15 -3.14
C PHE A 746 -22.60 29.38 -4.42
N CYS A 747 -23.93 29.29 -4.32
CA CYS A 747 -24.81 29.83 -5.37
C CYS A 747 -24.64 31.36 -5.48
N PHE A 748 -25.09 31.94 -6.59
CA PHE A 748 -24.85 33.37 -6.88
C PHE A 748 -25.25 34.32 -5.73
N PRO A 749 -26.43 34.21 -5.09
CA PRO A 749 -26.75 34.98 -3.88
C PRO A 749 -25.75 34.79 -2.72
N CYS A 750 -25.32 33.56 -2.43
CA CYS A 750 -24.34 33.29 -1.36
C CYS A 750 -22.93 33.85 -1.67
N LEU A 751 -22.53 33.90 -2.95
CA LEU A 751 -21.28 34.54 -3.38
C LEU A 751 -21.33 36.07 -3.19
N LEU A 752 -22.50 36.68 -3.37
CA LEU A 752 -22.78 38.08 -3.02
C LEU A 752 -23.03 38.30 -1.52
N ASN A 753 -22.71 37.32 -0.66
CA ASN A 753 -23.04 37.25 0.77
C ASN A 753 -24.54 37.38 1.14
N ASN A 754 -25.45 37.55 0.18
CA ASN A 754 -26.91 37.44 0.37
C ASN A 754 -27.30 35.98 0.59
N ASN A 755 -27.04 35.53 1.81
CA ASN A 755 -27.27 34.17 2.25
C ASN A 755 -28.73 33.85 2.52
N GLU A 756 -29.61 34.85 2.62
CA GLU A 756 -31.04 34.65 2.83
C GLU A 756 -31.72 34.15 1.54
N MET A 757 -31.38 34.75 0.40
CA MET A 757 -31.85 34.37 -0.94
C MET A 757 -31.14 33.12 -1.49
N CYS A 758 -30.73 32.18 -0.63
CA CYS A 758 -30.02 30.97 -1.03
C CYS A 758 -30.92 30.07 -1.89
N THR A 759 -30.59 29.92 -3.18
CA THR A 759 -31.33 29.06 -4.13
C THR A 759 -31.31 27.56 -3.78
N ASN A 760 -30.57 27.19 -2.73
CA ASN A 760 -30.44 25.82 -2.20
C ASN A 760 -30.82 25.77 -0.71
N ALA A 761 -31.67 26.70 -0.24
CA ALA A 761 -32.03 26.88 1.16
C ALA A 761 -32.34 25.55 1.87
N THR A 762 -33.25 24.76 1.30
CA THR A 762 -33.59 23.37 1.67
C THR A 762 -32.37 22.55 2.09
N TYR A 763 -31.48 22.22 1.13
CA TYR A 763 -30.26 21.46 1.36
C TYR A 763 -29.33 22.05 2.45
N THR A 764 -29.28 23.39 2.57
CA THR A 764 -28.43 24.06 3.57
C THR A 764 -29.02 24.10 4.99
N GLY A 765 -30.33 23.89 5.16
CA GLY A 765 -31.06 24.14 6.40
C GLY A 765 -31.63 25.56 6.56
N GLY A 766 -31.79 26.30 5.45
CA GLY A 766 -32.37 27.65 5.43
C GLY A 766 -31.37 28.76 5.78
N LYS A 767 -31.78 29.67 6.67
CA LYS A 767 -30.91 30.70 7.26
C LYS A 767 -29.81 30.05 8.12
N PHE A 768 -28.78 30.80 8.49
CA PHE A 768 -27.74 30.29 9.38
C PHE A 768 -28.27 30.12 10.81
N GLU A 769 -28.07 28.93 11.40
CA GLU A 769 -28.29 28.73 12.83
C GLU A 769 -27.18 29.43 13.62
N ILE A 770 -27.50 30.18 14.68
CA ILE A 770 -26.49 30.72 15.60
C ILE A 770 -26.21 29.69 16.70
N LYS A 771 -24.92 29.45 17.00
CA LYS A 771 -24.45 28.60 18.11
C LYS A 771 -23.50 29.36 19.01
N GLN A 772 -23.74 29.27 20.31
CA GLN A 772 -22.85 29.76 21.35
C GLN A 772 -21.80 28.71 21.70
N LEU A 773 -20.55 29.13 21.88
CA LEU A 773 -19.49 28.40 22.56
C LEU A 773 -19.41 28.88 24.01
N SER A 774 -19.12 28.00 24.96
CA SER A 774 -18.90 28.35 26.36
C SER A 774 -17.46 28.03 26.73
N LEU A 775 -16.71 28.98 27.29
CA LEU A 775 -15.44 28.69 27.95
C LEU A 775 -15.69 27.67 29.09
N LYS A 776 -14.75 26.76 29.32
CA LYS A 776 -14.76 26.03 30.61
C LYS A 776 -14.38 27.01 31.72
N ALA A 777 -15.09 26.94 32.84
CA ALA A 777 -14.71 27.69 34.04
C ALA A 777 -13.27 27.33 34.45
N ILE A 778 -12.43 28.35 34.65
CA ILE A 778 -11.07 28.17 35.13
C ILE A 778 -11.15 27.60 36.55
N ARG A 779 -10.66 26.37 36.73
CA ARG A 779 -10.41 25.83 38.08
C ARG A 779 -9.20 26.55 38.67
N ASN A 780 -9.44 27.66 39.36
CA ASN A 780 -8.40 28.47 39.99
C ASN A 780 -7.52 27.61 40.91
N VAL A 781 -6.25 27.43 40.53
CA VAL A 781 -5.27 26.61 41.27
C VAL A 781 -4.66 27.39 42.45
N HIS A 782 -5.50 28.16 43.16
CA HIS A 782 -5.14 28.98 44.31
C HIS A 782 -6.20 28.88 45.43
N ALA A 783 -6.57 27.64 45.78
CA ALA A 783 -7.43 27.31 46.92
C ALA A 783 -6.86 26.14 47.75
N ARG A 784 -5.53 26.14 47.96
CA ARG A 784 -4.82 25.20 48.85
C ARG A 784 -3.78 25.91 49.71
N ASN A 785 -4.23 26.86 50.53
CA ASN A 785 -3.63 27.16 51.83
C ASN A 785 -4.50 28.12 52.65
N ARG A 786 -4.53 27.92 53.97
CA ARG A 786 -5.03 28.85 55.01
C ARG A 786 -6.45 29.40 54.84
N LYS A 787 -7.43 28.71 55.42
CA LYS A 787 -7.91 29.02 56.78
C LYS A 787 -8.87 27.94 57.27
N GLY A 788 -8.59 27.40 58.46
CA GLY A 788 -9.61 26.91 59.37
C GLY A 788 -9.47 27.68 60.68
N VAL A 789 -10.58 27.97 61.35
CA VAL A 789 -10.75 28.33 62.77
C VAL A 789 -12.25 28.61 63.03
N SER A 790 -12.67 28.59 64.30
CA SER A 790 -14.00 28.94 64.84
C SER A 790 -15.21 28.14 64.32
N LYS A 791 -15.60 27.13 65.12
CA LYS A 791 -17.02 26.76 65.31
C LYS A 791 -17.77 27.91 65.99
N ALA A 792 -19.04 28.10 65.67
CA ALA A 792 -20.16 28.50 66.56
C ALA A 792 -21.41 28.82 65.68
N ALA A 793 -22.65 28.59 66.09
CA ALA A 793 -23.22 27.67 67.09
C ALA A 793 -24.76 27.54 66.83
N THR A 794 -25.43 26.64 67.57
CA THR A 794 -26.86 26.69 67.93
C THR A 794 -27.95 26.43 66.86
N GLU A 795 -28.19 25.14 66.57
CA GLU A 795 -29.36 24.34 67.01
C GLU A 795 -30.86 24.76 66.85
N ILE A 796 -31.69 23.69 66.87
CA ILE A 796 -33.12 23.58 67.23
C ILE A 796 -34.17 24.11 66.23
N ASN A 797 -34.90 23.19 65.58
CA ASN A 797 -36.08 22.57 66.21
C ASN A 797 -36.44 21.20 65.60
N ASP A 798 -37.36 20.46 66.25
CA ASP A 798 -37.29 18.99 66.36
C ASP A 798 -38.42 18.17 65.68
N ALA A 799 -38.27 16.83 65.77
CA ALA A 799 -39.24 15.72 65.69
C ALA A 799 -39.10 14.74 64.49
N SER A 800 -39.11 13.41 64.68
CA SER A 800 -38.95 12.59 65.91
C SER A 800 -38.81 11.09 65.59
N VAL A 801 -37.83 10.38 66.19
CA VAL A 801 -37.72 8.89 66.35
C VAL A 801 -37.64 8.07 65.02
N GLY A 802 -36.75 7.09 64.79
CA GLY A 802 -35.87 6.28 65.65
C GLY A 802 -36.27 4.79 65.53
N SER A 803 -35.41 3.78 65.43
CA SER A 803 -33.93 3.62 65.46
C SER A 803 -33.52 2.52 64.42
N GLU A 804 -32.56 1.57 64.48
CA GLU A 804 -31.37 1.10 65.25
C GLU A 804 -30.66 0.04 64.31
N LEU A 805 -29.40 -0.43 64.34
CA LEU A 805 -28.07 0.03 64.80
C LEU A 805 -26.97 -0.79 64.05
N GLU A 806 -25.75 -0.22 63.87
CA GLU A 806 -24.40 -0.89 63.88
C GLU A 806 -24.03 -2.15 63.04
N SER A 807 -22.75 -2.48 62.76
CA SER A 807 -21.43 -1.80 62.97
C SER A 807 -20.42 -2.06 61.80
N VAL A 808 -19.10 -1.98 62.02
CA VAL A 808 -18.16 -1.21 61.16
C VAL A 808 -16.67 -1.68 61.14
N ASN A 809 -16.02 -1.58 59.97
CA ASN A 809 -14.57 -1.39 59.65
C ASN A 809 -13.45 -2.48 59.74
N GLU A 810 -12.47 -2.21 58.85
CA GLU A 810 -10.99 -2.40 58.82
C GLU A 810 -10.23 -1.90 60.11
N PRO A 811 -8.86 -1.83 60.24
CA PRO A 811 -7.73 -2.23 59.36
C PRO A 811 -6.40 -2.81 60.00
N GLN A 812 -5.45 -3.21 59.13
CA GLN A 812 -3.96 -3.02 59.18
C GLN A 812 -2.97 -3.63 60.24
N SER A 813 -1.77 -3.96 59.70
CA SER A 813 -0.40 -3.91 60.28
C SER A 813 0.23 -5.17 60.95
N ALA A 814 1.56 -5.16 61.14
CA ALA A 814 2.43 -6.26 61.61
C ALA A 814 3.72 -5.70 62.27
N PRO A 815 4.42 -6.40 63.21
CA PRO A 815 5.62 -7.18 62.81
C PRO A 815 6.12 -8.36 63.73
N ILE A 816 6.74 -9.37 63.09
CA ILE A 816 8.04 -10.05 63.46
C ILE A 816 8.26 -10.78 64.83
N ARG A 817 8.49 -12.12 64.74
CA ARG A 817 9.40 -13.06 65.49
C ARG A 817 8.98 -13.91 66.73
N GLN A 818 9.37 -15.20 66.61
CA GLN A 818 10.00 -16.14 67.58
C GLN A 818 9.19 -17.01 68.60
N SER A 819 9.13 -18.32 68.28
CA SER A 819 9.09 -19.50 69.20
C SER A 819 7.77 -19.76 69.98
N SER A 820 7.45 -20.95 70.54
CA SER A 820 8.20 -22.23 70.66
C SER A 820 7.29 -23.50 70.80
N ARG A 821 7.80 -24.67 70.38
CA ARG A 821 7.62 -26.06 70.91
C ARG A 821 6.26 -26.58 71.46
N SER A 822 5.73 -27.63 70.81
CA SER A 822 5.35 -28.95 71.40
C SER A 822 4.70 -29.86 70.31
N ALA A 823 4.68 -31.20 70.34
CA ALA A 823 5.59 -32.24 70.86
C ALA A 823 5.25 -33.58 70.14
N SER A 824 6.19 -34.53 70.01
CA SER A 824 5.95 -35.86 69.40
C SER A 824 5.65 -36.93 70.46
N PRO A 825 5.14 -38.12 70.07
CA PRO A 825 6.06 -39.27 69.93
C PRO A 825 5.77 -40.18 68.71
N VAL A 826 6.62 -41.20 68.53
CA VAL A 826 6.60 -42.19 67.42
C VAL A 826 6.77 -43.61 67.98
N PRO A 827 6.02 -44.61 67.47
CA PRO A 827 6.55 -45.95 67.21
C PRO A 827 6.17 -46.49 65.79
N PRO A 828 6.75 -47.62 65.32
CA PRO A 828 7.08 -47.77 63.89
C PRO A 828 6.37 -48.96 63.15
N PRO A 829 7.03 -49.87 62.39
CA PRO A 829 6.91 -49.83 60.92
C PRO A 829 6.42 -51.14 60.26
N SER A 830 5.84 -51.05 59.06
CA SER A 830 5.78 -52.18 58.10
C SER A 830 5.59 -51.74 56.65
N ASP A 831 6.39 -52.36 55.77
CA ASP A 831 6.19 -52.49 54.32
C ASP A 831 5.47 -53.85 54.05
N PRO A 832 4.96 -54.15 52.84
CA PRO A 832 4.55 -53.28 51.73
C PRO A 832 3.17 -53.67 51.13
N ALA A 833 2.88 -53.15 49.93
CA ALA A 833 2.02 -53.77 48.90
C ALA A 833 0.49 -53.84 49.08
N SER A 834 -0.20 -52.70 48.95
CA SER A 834 -1.36 -52.59 48.04
C SER A 834 -1.71 -51.13 47.73
N ILE A 835 -1.42 -50.66 46.51
CA ILE A 835 -1.71 -49.27 46.09
C ILE A 835 -2.45 -49.27 44.74
N ARG A 836 -3.59 -48.55 44.73
CA ARG A 836 -4.49 -48.35 43.57
C ARG A 836 -3.86 -47.33 42.60
N PRO A 837 -4.18 -47.37 41.29
CA PRO A 837 -3.55 -46.47 40.30
C PRO A 837 -3.75 -44.98 40.64
N ASN A 838 -2.67 -44.22 40.52
CA ASN A 838 -2.50 -42.86 41.03
C ASN A 838 -3.63 -41.88 40.70
N ALA A 839 -3.95 -41.01 41.65
CA ALA A 839 -4.74 -39.81 41.41
C ALA A 839 -4.02 -38.85 40.43
N ILE A 840 -4.80 -38.15 39.60
CA ILE A 840 -4.29 -37.16 38.64
C ILE A 840 -4.59 -35.77 39.21
N GLU A 841 -3.53 -35.00 39.50
CA GLU A 841 -3.63 -33.69 40.14
C GLU A 841 -3.24 -32.54 39.19
N CYS A 842 -3.72 -31.34 39.49
CA CYS A 842 -3.41 -30.12 38.76
C CYS A 842 -1.92 -29.80 38.90
N GLY A 843 -1.18 -29.75 37.78
CA GLY A 843 0.28 -29.62 37.79
C GLY A 843 1.00 -30.76 37.10
N HIS A 844 0.43 -31.97 37.14
CA HIS A 844 1.00 -33.20 36.57
C HIS A 844 1.23 -33.11 35.06
N PHE A 845 2.16 -33.92 34.56
CA PHE A 845 2.45 -34.07 33.13
C PHE A 845 2.04 -35.47 32.68
N VAL A 846 1.23 -35.52 31.62
CA VAL A 846 0.53 -36.74 31.22
C VAL A 846 0.65 -36.99 29.72
N ALA A 847 0.70 -38.26 29.35
CA ALA A 847 0.42 -38.71 28.00
C ALA A 847 -1.09 -39.01 27.88
N VAL A 848 -1.71 -38.49 26.82
CA VAL A 848 -3.13 -38.72 26.51
C VAL A 848 -3.32 -39.10 25.04
N LYS A 849 -4.34 -39.92 24.80
CA LYS A 849 -4.82 -40.34 23.47
C LYS A 849 -5.69 -39.23 22.89
N LEU A 850 -5.59 -38.96 21.58
CA LEU A 850 -6.53 -38.08 20.87
C LEU A 850 -6.98 -38.72 19.56
N HIS A 851 -8.30 -38.65 19.30
CA HIS A 851 -8.93 -39.27 18.13
C HIS A 851 -9.06 -38.28 16.96
N GLY A 852 -8.42 -38.59 15.83
CA GLY A 852 -8.48 -37.81 14.60
C GLY A 852 -9.73 -38.10 13.74
N LYS A 853 -10.08 -37.15 12.86
CA LYS A 853 -11.30 -37.15 12.00
C LYS A 853 -11.41 -38.27 10.94
N ARG A 854 -10.67 -39.38 11.10
CA ARG A 854 -10.67 -40.57 10.23
C ARG A 854 -10.41 -41.88 11.01
N GLY A 855 -10.72 -41.92 12.31
CA GLY A 855 -10.48 -43.09 13.17
C GLY A 855 -9.01 -43.29 13.59
N THR A 856 -8.09 -42.44 13.14
CA THR A 856 -6.68 -42.49 13.53
C THR A 856 -6.47 -41.85 14.90
N SER A 857 -6.10 -42.64 15.91
CA SER A 857 -5.57 -42.14 17.18
C SER A 857 -4.07 -41.79 17.06
N ASP A 858 -3.60 -40.84 17.87
CA ASP A 858 -2.18 -40.62 18.19
C ASP A 858 -2.10 -40.06 19.62
N TRP A 859 -0.93 -40.12 20.26
CA TRP A 859 -0.76 -39.65 21.65
C TRP A 859 0.06 -38.37 21.76
N TYR A 860 -0.37 -37.54 22.70
CA TYR A 860 0.11 -36.18 22.92
C TYR A 860 0.53 -36.02 24.38
N LEU A 861 1.47 -35.11 24.63
CA LEU A 861 1.90 -34.74 25.97
C LEU A 861 1.26 -33.43 26.35
N ALA A 862 0.70 -33.39 27.55
CA ALA A 862 0.08 -32.21 28.12
C ALA A 862 0.50 -32.01 29.58
N LYS A 863 0.34 -30.78 30.06
CA LYS A 863 0.23 -30.48 31.48
C LYS A 863 -1.24 -30.45 31.87
N VAL A 864 -1.58 -31.06 33.00
CA VAL A 864 -2.89 -30.95 33.65
C VAL A 864 -3.02 -29.56 34.27
N MET A 865 -4.08 -28.85 33.88
CA MET A 865 -4.38 -27.48 34.32
C MET A 865 -5.55 -27.45 35.32
N ASP A 866 -6.55 -28.31 35.12
CA ASP A 866 -7.73 -28.47 35.97
C ASP A 866 -8.26 -29.92 35.86
N VAL A 867 -8.98 -30.40 36.88
CA VAL A 867 -9.47 -31.80 36.96
C VAL A 867 -10.85 -31.86 37.59
N THR A 868 -11.83 -32.38 36.83
CA THR A 868 -13.15 -32.79 37.32
C THR A 868 -13.21 -34.31 37.47
N GLU A 869 -14.29 -34.84 38.03
CA GLU A 869 -14.51 -36.29 38.21
C GLU A 869 -14.45 -37.09 36.90
N THR A 870 -14.91 -36.52 35.78
CA THR A 870 -15.01 -37.22 34.49
C THR A 870 -14.04 -36.71 33.41
N ALA A 871 -13.54 -35.48 33.54
CA ALA A 871 -12.71 -34.83 32.52
C ALA A 871 -11.54 -34.02 33.12
N MET A 872 -10.47 -33.86 32.34
CA MET A 872 -9.28 -33.08 32.69
C MET A 872 -9.04 -31.96 31.66
N CYS A 873 -8.70 -30.77 32.13
CA CYS A 873 -8.29 -29.64 31.29
C CYS A 873 -6.78 -29.71 31.05
N LEU A 874 -6.38 -29.75 29.78
CA LEU A 874 -5.03 -30.04 29.34
C LEU A 874 -4.45 -28.90 28.51
N SER A 875 -3.15 -28.62 28.71
CA SER A 875 -2.35 -27.71 27.87
C SER A 875 -1.25 -28.49 27.16
N TYR A 876 -1.25 -28.49 25.83
CA TYR A 876 -0.44 -29.41 25.00
C TYR A 876 0.96 -28.88 24.66
N LEU A 877 1.92 -29.81 24.52
CA LEU A 877 3.27 -29.51 24.05
C LEU A 877 3.48 -29.98 22.60
N SER A 878 3.98 -29.08 21.76
CA SER A 878 4.32 -29.35 20.37
C SER A 878 5.59 -30.21 20.23
N LYS A 879 5.45 -31.35 19.56
CA LYS A 879 6.52 -32.32 19.25
C LYS A 879 7.47 -31.76 18.19
N SER A 880 8.70 -31.42 18.57
CA SER A 880 9.69 -30.73 17.72
C SER A 880 10.91 -31.61 17.42
N GLY A 881 10.67 -32.85 16.97
CA GLY A 881 11.70 -33.86 16.72
C GLY A 881 11.85 -34.79 17.92
N SER A 882 12.99 -34.74 18.63
CA SER A 882 13.28 -35.55 19.81
C SER A 882 12.96 -34.85 21.15
N TYR A 883 12.32 -33.69 21.12
CA TYR A 883 11.98 -32.88 22.28
C TYR A 883 10.65 -32.16 22.04
N TYR A 884 9.97 -31.80 23.12
CA TYR A 884 8.69 -31.10 23.12
C TYR A 884 8.88 -29.66 23.60
N VAL A 885 8.04 -28.75 23.15
CA VAL A 885 8.05 -27.32 23.51
C VAL A 885 6.63 -26.79 23.61
N TRP A 886 6.41 -25.80 24.46
CA TRP A 886 5.19 -25.01 24.43
C TRP A 886 5.02 -24.34 23.05
N PRO A 887 3.82 -24.41 22.43
CA PRO A 887 3.52 -23.70 21.19
C PRO A 887 3.55 -22.18 21.36
N ASP A 888 3.71 -21.44 20.25
CA ASP A 888 3.79 -19.96 20.27
C ASP A 888 2.42 -19.27 20.47
N ASN A 889 1.31 -20.03 20.46
CA ASN A 889 -0.01 -19.70 21.02
C ASN A 889 -0.38 -20.84 21.98
N GLU A 890 -1.19 -20.59 23.01
CA GLU A 890 -1.69 -21.67 23.87
C GLU A 890 -2.62 -22.64 23.12
N ASP A 891 -2.51 -23.92 23.46
CA ASP A 891 -3.23 -25.04 22.84
C ASP A 891 -3.84 -25.87 23.99
N THR A 892 -5.11 -25.60 24.31
CA THR A 892 -5.79 -26.13 25.50
C THR A 892 -7.14 -26.75 25.16
N SER A 893 -7.48 -27.86 25.84
CA SER A 893 -8.81 -28.48 25.72
C SER A 893 -9.15 -29.37 26.92
N TRP A 894 -10.44 -29.64 27.11
CA TRP A 894 -10.91 -30.69 28.01
C TRP A 894 -10.90 -32.06 27.31
N GLN A 895 -10.43 -33.09 28.00
CA GLN A 895 -10.44 -34.50 27.55
C GLN A 895 -11.05 -35.40 28.63
N ASN A 896 -11.57 -36.56 28.23
CA ASN A 896 -12.15 -37.52 29.18
C ASN A 896 -11.03 -38.17 30.01
N ARG A 897 -11.29 -38.54 31.27
CA ARG A 897 -10.36 -39.35 32.06
C ARG A 897 -10.01 -40.69 31.39
N CYS A 898 -10.90 -41.24 30.56
CA CYS A 898 -10.65 -42.45 29.77
C CYS A 898 -9.57 -42.30 28.68
N ASP A 899 -9.22 -41.07 28.26
CA ASP A 899 -8.17 -40.80 27.27
C ASP A 899 -6.74 -40.75 27.89
N TYR A 900 -6.63 -40.92 29.21
CA TYR A 900 -5.36 -40.97 29.93
C TYR A 900 -4.56 -42.23 29.62
N LEU A 901 -3.25 -42.08 29.41
CA LEU A 901 -2.32 -43.19 29.19
C LEU A 901 -1.38 -43.40 30.38
N CYS A 902 -0.62 -42.37 30.77
CA CYS A 902 0.27 -42.45 31.93
C CYS A 902 0.78 -41.07 32.39
N HIS A 903 1.25 -41.01 33.64
CA HIS A 903 2.10 -39.92 34.13
C HIS A 903 3.50 -40.00 33.51
N VAL A 904 4.12 -38.83 33.35
CA VAL A 904 5.36 -38.62 32.61
C VAL A 904 6.20 -37.56 33.30
N ASP A 905 7.41 -37.91 33.73
CA ASP A 905 8.26 -36.98 34.47
C ASP A 905 9.14 -36.13 33.52
N PRO A 906 8.94 -34.80 33.45
CA PRO A 906 9.48 -33.99 32.36
C PRO A 906 10.90 -33.49 32.66
N GLN A 907 11.91 -34.03 31.97
CA GLN A 907 13.26 -33.45 32.05
C GLN A 907 13.36 -32.17 31.21
N TRP A 908 13.55 -31.03 31.89
CA TRP A 908 13.59 -29.71 31.27
C TRP A 908 15.02 -29.24 30.99
N THR A 909 15.30 -28.85 29.74
CA THR A 909 16.60 -28.30 29.31
C THR A 909 16.45 -26.91 28.67
N VAL A 910 17.21 -25.93 29.16
CA VAL A 910 17.19 -24.55 28.64
C VAL A 910 18.22 -24.40 27.51
N ILE A 911 17.75 -24.40 26.26
CA ILE A 911 18.64 -24.31 25.08
C ILE A 911 18.44 -22.97 24.34
N GLY A 912 18.97 -21.91 24.94
CA GLY A 912 18.88 -20.54 24.42
C GLY A 912 17.75 -19.76 25.10
N SER A 913 16.73 -19.36 24.33
CA SER A 913 15.56 -18.61 24.82
C SER A 913 14.26 -19.42 24.70
N ARG A 914 14.36 -20.76 24.71
CA ARG A 914 13.23 -21.69 24.78
C ARG A 914 13.62 -22.81 25.74
N ILE A 915 12.73 -23.09 26.69
CA ILE A 915 12.78 -24.29 27.53
C ILE A 915 12.30 -25.46 26.67
N LYS A 916 12.90 -26.64 26.84
CA LYS A 916 12.56 -27.86 26.10
C LYS A 916 12.31 -28.99 27.07
N MET A 917 11.30 -29.79 26.79
CA MET A 917 11.03 -31.03 27.52
C MET A 917 11.59 -32.22 26.75
N THR A 918 12.28 -33.11 27.45
CA THR A 918 12.72 -34.42 26.96
C THR A 918 12.16 -35.50 27.87
N LEU A 919 11.67 -36.58 27.28
CA LEU A 919 11.30 -37.79 28.01
C LEU A 919 12.54 -38.60 28.34
N THR A 920 12.51 -39.35 29.43
CA THR A 920 13.41 -40.49 29.61
C THR A 920 13.09 -41.57 28.55
N SER A 921 14.00 -42.53 28.37
CA SER A 921 13.73 -43.71 27.53
C SER A 921 12.57 -44.55 28.10
N GLU A 922 12.46 -44.62 29.42
CA GLU A 922 11.47 -45.42 30.16
C GLU A 922 10.07 -44.81 30.03
N ASP A 923 9.89 -43.53 30.33
CA ASP A 923 8.59 -42.85 30.15
C ASP A 923 8.12 -42.92 28.71
N ARG A 924 9.03 -42.77 27.76
CA ARG A 924 8.71 -42.90 26.33
C ARG A 924 8.24 -44.30 25.97
N ASN A 925 8.87 -45.34 26.51
CA ASN A 925 8.44 -46.72 26.28
C ASN A 925 7.11 -46.99 26.99
N ARG A 926 6.91 -46.47 28.21
CA ARG A 926 5.63 -46.51 28.95
C ARG A 926 4.49 -45.89 28.13
N CYS A 927 4.67 -44.68 27.61
CA CYS A 927 3.70 -43.99 26.74
C CYS A 927 3.33 -44.84 25.51
N ILE A 928 4.33 -45.41 24.83
CA ILE A 928 4.13 -46.22 23.61
C ILE A 928 3.40 -47.53 23.94
N ASN A 929 3.79 -48.21 25.02
CA ASN A 929 3.20 -49.48 25.40
C ASN A 929 1.74 -49.30 25.82
N THR A 930 1.42 -48.33 26.69
CA THR A 930 0.03 -48.08 27.08
C THR A 930 -0.83 -47.58 25.92
N PHE A 931 -0.28 -46.76 25.01
CA PHE A 931 -0.98 -46.37 23.78
C PHE A 931 -1.27 -47.58 22.86
N ASN A 932 -0.35 -48.53 22.73
CA ASN A 932 -0.57 -49.73 21.93
C ASN A 932 -1.66 -50.62 22.53
N VAL A 933 -1.63 -50.87 23.85
CA VAL A 933 -2.68 -51.62 24.56
C VAL A 933 -4.04 -50.91 24.43
N SER A 934 -4.08 -49.59 24.61
CA SER A 934 -5.28 -48.75 24.43
C SER A 934 -5.82 -48.71 22.99
N ASN A 935 -5.11 -49.26 21.99
CA ASN A 935 -5.63 -49.42 20.62
C ASN A 935 -5.88 -50.89 20.23
N GLN A 936 -5.69 -51.84 21.16
CA GLN A 936 -6.08 -53.25 21.03
C GLN A 936 -7.35 -53.58 21.83
N LEU A 937 -7.70 -52.70 22.78
CA LEU A 937 -9.01 -52.54 23.41
C LEU A 937 -9.82 -51.48 22.67
#